data_AF-A0A4T0VY28-F1
#
_entry.id   AF-A0A4T0VY28-F1
#
_cell.length_a   1.000
_cell.length_b   1.000
_cell.length_c   1.000
_cell.angle_alpha   90.00
_cell.angle_beta   90.00
_cell.angle_gamma   90.00
#
_symmetry.space_group_name_H-M   'P 1'
#
loop_
_entity.id
_entity.type
_entity.pdbx_description
1 polymer ?
#
loop_
_entity_poly.entity_id
_entity_poly.type
_entity_poly.pdbx_seq_one_letter_code
_entity_poly.pdbx_strand_id
1 'polypeptide(L)'
;MSALESIPRLKACVKEGIRWAGAAAAMLPRVVPEGGVELCGKFIPEGTVVTSSPIWYLRDKYAFPNPELFDPYRWIDETGTILTENPIRDKFYVPFSKGPNICIGNHFSYFELFLSLAKMVESFVLIHADEDGGGLAQAAGLINSDWQPVQLPKRKEWVAAVVTEPLLVTAIPRTQHGTALRTTVANMASSHQRPLSGDDGAVASHRTDATETTPLLAVGDIAPTADPDVSKATTLNEPDRQDDDPEDKPLPGWQIFLLCYARLVEPMAFFSIFPYINQMVQENGNLPIPDVGFYSGLIESLFSLTQAIVMIYWGKLSDRVGRKPVLVFSLVGVTFATSIFGMAQTIWQMVLFRCLAGVFGGTIVTMRTMIAEHSTPKTQARAFSWFAFSGNLGLFLGPLLGGALADPAHQYPGLFKGQFFLDYPYALPSFVVGSLGLTSALTSFFFVEETLKRERHDESDNGSTAPKKDTPSIAQLVKSKGVGKVLYVYGYIMLLAIAYTAIVPVFWYTPVELGGFGFVFLQFSIMMAVNGISQALWLLIVFPPLQRRIGTNGVLRACAYAYPLFFLLCPLGNLCLKAGVDDPGLVTLFWIIAPIGLAIGSGVSMSFTAVQLALNDVSPSPQVLGTINALALTGTSVIRSFSPALFASLFAVGAGTQVLGGYAIWVLMIALAIGLIFVVRQLPDEEDLEQLREQEQAQQEQ
;
A
#
# COMPACT_ATOMS: atom_id res chain seq x y z
N MET A 1 0.93 -32.97 5.84
CA MET A 1 2.38 -32.81 5.62
C MET A 1 3.10 -34.15 5.76
N SER A 2 3.15 -34.74 6.96
CA SER A 2 3.77 -36.04 7.27
C SER A 2 3.60 -37.14 6.22
N ALA A 3 2.38 -37.32 5.69
CA ALA A 3 2.07 -38.36 4.69
C ALA A 3 2.86 -38.27 3.36
N LEU A 4 3.33 -37.08 2.96
CA LEU A 4 4.22 -36.93 1.80
C LEU A 4 5.69 -37.13 2.18
N GLU A 5 6.10 -36.60 3.34
CA GLU A 5 7.46 -36.78 3.88
C GLU A 5 7.78 -38.22 4.27
N SER A 6 6.76 -39.05 4.51
CA SER A 6 6.88 -40.48 4.74
C SER A 6 7.04 -41.30 3.46
N ILE A 7 6.93 -40.70 2.26
CA ILE A 7 7.18 -41.38 0.98
C ILE A 7 8.70 -41.38 0.71
N PRO A 8 9.41 -42.51 0.85
CA PRO A 8 10.88 -42.49 0.89
C PRO A 8 11.48 -42.07 -0.46
N ARG A 9 10.91 -42.54 -1.58
CA ARG A 9 11.33 -42.16 -2.94
C ARG A 9 11.20 -40.65 -3.19
N LEU A 10 10.07 -40.05 -2.79
CA LEU A 10 9.82 -38.62 -2.94
C LEU A 10 10.86 -37.80 -2.15
N LYS A 11 11.14 -38.22 -0.91
CA LYS A 11 12.13 -37.59 -0.02
C LYS A 11 13.57 -37.74 -0.53
N ALA A 12 13.91 -38.87 -1.14
CA ALA A 12 15.20 -39.09 -1.82
C ALA A 12 15.37 -38.16 -3.04
N CYS A 13 14.36 -38.06 -3.91
CA CYS A 13 14.38 -37.16 -5.06
C CYS A 13 14.49 -35.68 -4.65
N VAL A 14 13.76 -35.25 -3.61
CA VAL A 14 13.85 -33.88 -3.10
C VAL A 14 15.23 -33.61 -2.47
N LYS A 15 15.79 -34.54 -1.67
CA LYS A 15 17.17 -34.37 -1.15
C LYS A 15 18.20 -34.25 -2.27
N GLU A 16 18.08 -35.06 -3.32
CA GLU A 16 19.02 -35.06 -4.45
C GLU A 16 18.88 -33.84 -5.37
N GLY A 17 17.66 -33.36 -5.62
CA GLY A 17 17.42 -32.11 -6.36
C GLY A 17 18.03 -30.90 -5.64
N ILE A 18 17.83 -30.81 -4.32
CA ILE A 18 18.45 -29.80 -3.46
C ILE A 18 19.98 -29.90 -3.47
N ARG A 19 20.54 -31.12 -3.46
CA ARG A 19 22.00 -31.36 -3.57
C ARG A 19 22.55 -30.86 -4.91
N TRP A 20 21.89 -31.21 -6.01
CA TRP A 20 22.42 -30.95 -7.35
C TRP A 20 22.33 -29.48 -7.76
N ALA A 21 21.19 -28.82 -7.51
CA ALA A 21 20.95 -27.41 -7.85
C ALA A 21 21.60 -26.44 -6.85
N GLY A 22 21.51 -26.76 -5.55
CA GLY A 22 21.85 -25.91 -4.42
C GLY A 22 20.72 -24.96 -4.04
N ALA A 23 20.18 -25.08 -2.82
CA ALA A 23 18.99 -24.33 -2.40
C ALA A 23 19.24 -22.90 -1.86
N ALA A 24 20.50 -22.54 -1.57
CA ALA A 24 20.86 -21.18 -1.14
C ALA A 24 22.08 -20.67 -1.92
N ALA A 25 22.11 -19.38 -2.22
CA ALA A 25 23.20 -18.73 -2.95
C ALA A 25 24.51 -18.73 -2.16
N ALA A 26 24.45 -18.25 -0.92
CA ALA A 26 25.57 -18.14 0.01
C ALA A 26 25.11 -18.47 1.45
N MET A 27 26.05 -18.82 2.31
CA MET A 27 25.82 -18.92 3.75
C MET A 27 25.90 -17.56 4.44
N LEU A 28 25.36 -17.48 5.65
CA LEU A 28 25.51 -16.30 6.50
C LEU A 28 27.01 -15.95 6.67
N PRO A 29 27.44 -14.71 6.39
CA PRO A 29 28.83 -14.33 6.48
C PRO A 29 29.40 -14.48 7.91
N ARG A 30 30.72 -14.59 8.00
CA ARG A 30 31.50 -14.62 9.23
C ARG A 30 32.62 -13.60 9.12
N VAL A 31 32.81 -12.81 10.16
CA VAL A 31 33.98 -11.92 10.28
C VAL A 31 35.11 -12.74 10.90
N VAL A 32 36.32 -12.64 10.36
CA VAL A 32 37.50 -13.25 10.96
C VAL A 32 37.83 -12.53 12.28
N PRO A 33 38.02 -13.26 13.40
CA PRO A 33 38.25 -12.67 14.72
C PRO A 33 39.62 -12.00 14.87
N GLU A 34 39.83 -11.34 16.01
CA GLU A 34 41.08 -10.67 16.36
C GLU A 34 42.30 -11.59 16.22
N GLY A 35 43.37 -11.06 15.64
CA GLY A 35 44.60 -11.80 15.35
C GLY A 35 44.60 -12.63 14.05
N GLY A 36 43.45 -12.73 13.36
CA GLY A 36 43.34 -13.45 12.08
C GLY A 36 43.25 -14.98 12.20
N VAL A 37 43.05 -15.65 11.07
CA VAL A 37 42.89 -17.12 11.00
C VAL A 37 43.65 -17.69 9.81
N GLU A 38 44.46 -18.73 10.04
CA GLU A 38 45.01 -19.54 8.95
C GLU A 38 43.99 -20.59 8.48
N LEU A 39 43.67 -20.57 7.19
CA LEU A 39 42.73 -21.49 6.56
C LEU A 39 43.34 -22.07 5.27
N CYS A 40 43.46 -23.40 5.22
CA CYS A 40 44.06 -24.14 4.09
C CYS A 40 45.46 -23.64 3.68
N GLY A 41 46.32 -23.30 4.65
CA GLY A 41 47.68 -22.81 4.38
C GLY A 41 47.75 -21.35 3.93
N LYS A 42 46.68 -20.57 4.11
CA LYS A 42 46.64 -19.12 3.85
C LYS A 42 46.15 -18.39 5.08
N PHE A 43 46.91 -17.40 5.54
CA PHE A 43 46.46 -16.48 6.57
C PHE A 43 45.39 -15.53 6.00
N ILE A 44 44.24 -15.46 6.68
CA ILE A 44 43.16 -14.52 6.41
C ILE A 44 43.19 -13.47 7.52
N PRO A 45 43.32 -12.16 7.21
CA PRO A 45 43.33 -11.11 8.21
C PRO A 45 42.03 -11.03 9.02
N GLU A 46 42.17 -10.55 10.25
CA GLU A 46 41.08 -10.02 11.09
C GLU A 46 40.16 -9.08 10.30
N GLY A 47 38.86 -9.05 10.65
CA GLY A 47 37.88 -8.17 10.00
C GLY A 47 37.43 -8.63 8.61
N THR A 48 38.15 -9.55 7.97
CA THR A 48 37.76 -10.11 6.66
C THR A 48 36.39 -10.78 6.75
N VAL A 49 35.47 -10.39 5.86
CA VAL A 49 34.14 -11.02 5.74
C VAL A 49 34.24 -12.25 4.83
N VAL A 50 34.13 -13.44 5.42
CA VAL A 50 34.17 -14.73 4.73
C VAL A 50 32.76 -15.32 4.62
N THR A 51 32.40 -15.83 3.45
CA THR A 51 31.21 -16.67 3.24
C THR A 51 31.55 -17.84 2.32
N SER A 52 30.70 -18.87 2.32
CA SER A 52 30.80 -20.04 1.44
C SER A 52 29.45 -20.31 0.77
N SER A 53 29.47 -20.76 -0.48
CA SER A 53 28.26 -21.21 -1.17
C SER A 53 28.03 -22.71 -0.90
N PRO A 54 26.80 -23.16 -0.59
CA PRO A 54 26.56 -24.56 -0.26
C PRO A 54 26.84 -25.54 -1.40
N ILE A 55 26.89 -25.06 -2.64
CA ILE A 55 27.17 -25.89 -3.82
C ILE A 55 28.55 -26.59 -3.73
N TRP A 56 29.48 -26.09 -2.91
CA TRP A 56 30.81 -26.69 -2.72
C TRP A 56 30.76 -27.99 -1.93
N TYR A 57 30.20 -27.98 -0.72
CA TYR A 57 30.11 -29.20 0.09
C TYR A 57 29.01 -30.16 -0.41
N LEU A 58 27.95 -29.67 -1.07
CA LEU A 58 26.95 -30.53 -1.74
C LEU A 58 27.48 -31.26 -2.99
N ARG A 59 28.67 -30.88 -3.49
CA ARG A 59 29.34 -31.51 -4.64
C ARG A 59 30.75 -32.01 -4.30
N ASP A 60 31.10 -32.09 -3.02
CA ASP A 60 32.38 -32.64 -2.59
C ASP A 60 32.41 -34.15 -2.90
N LYS A 61 33.43 -34.57 -3.67
CA LYS A 61 33.60 -35.95 -4.13
C LYS A 61 33.83 -36.94 -2.99
N TYR A 62 34.25 -36.49 -1.81
CA TYR A 62 34.41 -37.31 -0.60
C TYR A 62 33.05 -37.74 -0.01
N ALA A 63 32.06 -36.85 -0.01
CA ALA A 63 30.71 -37.15 0.48
C ALA A 63 29.78 -37.67 -0.63
N PHE A 64 29.94 -37.16 -1.84
CA PHE A 64 29.10 -37.43 -3.00
C PHE A 64 29.96 -37.87 -4.20
N PRO A 65 30.36 -39.16 -4.28
CA PRO A 65 31.03 -39.71 -5.45
C PRO A 65 30.21 -39.50 -6.72
N ASN A 66 30.86 -39.15 -7.82
CA ASN A 66 30.23 -38.76 -9.09
C ASN A 66 29.16 -37.65 -8.91
N PRO A 67 29.50 -36.47 -8.35
CA PRO A 67 28.53 -35.46 -7.89
C PRO A 67 27.73 -34.79 -9.02
N GLU A 68 28.19 -34.92 -10.27
CA GLU A 68 27.53 -34.49 -11.50
C GLU A 68 26.29 -35.31 -11.89
N LEU A 69 26.20 -36.58 -11.46
CA LEU A 69 25.03 -37.43 -11.68
C LEU A 69 23.92 -37.09 -10.67
N PHE A 70 22.68 -37.04 -11.15
CA PHE A 70 21.47 -37.06 -10.32
C PHE A 70 21.17 -38.52 -9.95
N ASP A 71 21.32 -38.86 -8.67
CA ASP A 71 21.19 -40.22 -8.15
C ASP A 71 20.41 -40.21 -6.82
N PRO A 72 19.12 -40.61 -6.83
CA PRO A 72 18.33 -40.74 -5.60
C PRO A 72 18.82 -41.84 -4.65
N TYR A 73 19.52 -42.89 -5.13
CA TYR A 73 20.05 -43.99 -4.30
C TYR A 73 21.18 -43.55 -3.34
N ARG A 74 21.64 -42.29 -3.43
CA ARG A 74 22.43 -41.66 -2.37
C ARG A 74 21.69 -41.53 -1.02
N TRP A 75 20.35 -41.61 -1.04
CA TRP A 75 19.47 -41.29 0.09
C TRP A 75 18.47 -42.41 0.43
N ILE A 76 18.43 -43.47 -0.38
CA ILE A 76 17.47 -44.58 -0.27
C ILE A 76 18.18 -45.89 -0.66
N ASP A 77 17.68 -47.01 -0.16
CA ASP A 77 18.20 -48.35 -0.46
C ASP A 77 17.91 -48.79 -1.91
N GLU A 78 18.50 -49.90 -2.33
CA GLU A 78 18.36 -50.46 -3.68
C GLU A 78 16.91 -50.82 -4.04
N THR A 79 16.07 -51.21 -3.07
CA THR A 79 14.62 -51.43 -3.31
C THR A 79 13.83 -50.13 -3.49
N GLY A 80 14.43 -49.00 -3.12
CA GLY A 80 13.78 -47.70 -3.09
C GLY A 80 12.65 -47.62 -2.07
N THR A 81 12.77 -48.23 -0.89
CA THR A 81 11.72 -48.23 0.15
C THR A 81 12.19 -47.80 1.54
N ILE A 82 13.50 -47.74 1.81
CA ILE A 82 14.07 -47.39 3.11
C ILE A 82 15.11 -46.28 2.92
N LEU A 83 15.00 -45.18 3.66
CA LEU A 83 15.99 -44.09 3.61
C LEU A 83 17.32 -44.55 4.22
N THR A 84 18.43 -44.25 3.54
CA THR A 84 19.78 -44.61 4.00
C THR A 84 20.43 -43.44 4.75
N GLU A 85 20.82 -43.68 6.00
CA GLU A 85 21.60 -42.72 6.79
C GLU A 85 23.09 -42.86 6.47
N ASN A 86 23.80 -41.75 6.35
CA ASN A 86 25.24 -41.76 6.09
C ASN A 86 25.91 -40.57 6.81
N PRO A 87 26.66 -40.80 7.89
CA PRO A 87 27.24 -39.72 8.72
C PRO A 87 28.14 -38.74 7.96
N ILE A 88 28.77 -39.16 6.85
CA ILE A 88 29.57 -38.28 5.99
C ILE A 88 28.64 -37.40 5.15
N ARG A 89 27.67 -38.00 4.45
CA ARG A 89 26.69 -37.24 3.64
C ARG A 89 25.92 -36.25 4.50
N ASP A 90 25.40 -36.66 5.66
CA ASP A 90 24.62 -35.76 6.52
C ASP A 90 25.47 -34.70 7.25
N LYS A 91 26.81 -34.81 7.24
CA LYS A 91 27.73 -33.72 7.64
C LYS A 91 27.91 -32.68 6.53
N PHE A 92 28.02 -33.10 5.27
CA PHE A 92 28.21 -32.22 4.11
C PHE A 92 26.87 -31.69 3.54
N TYR A 93 25.75 -32.34 3.83
CA TYR A 93 24.42 -31.94 3.40
C TYR A 93 23.86 -30.81 4.27
N VAL A 94 24.36 -29.59 4.05
CA VAL A 94 23.90 -28.37 4.76
C VAL A 94 23.39 -27.29 3.79
N PRO A 95 22.40 -27.61 2.92
CA PRO A 95 21.90 -26.70 1.87
C PRO A 95 21.30 -25.40 2.42
N PHE A 96 20.83 -25.43 3.67
CA PHE A 96 20.18 -24.34 4.37
C PHE A 96 20.94 -23.94 5.66
N SER A 97 22.27 -24.14 5.72
CA SER A 97 23.05 -24.15 6.97
C SER A 97 22.63 -25.30 7.92
N LYS A 98 23.22 -25.38 9.12
CA LYS A 98 22.93 -26.40 10.15
C LYS A 98 23.22 -25.86 11.56
N GLY A 99 22.58 -26.44 12.57
CA GLY A 99 22.71 -26.01 13.97
C GLY A 99 21.92 -24.72 14.28
N PRO A 100 22.32 -23.92 15.28
CA PRO A 100 21.56 -22.73 15.73
C PRO A 100 21.33 -21.65 14.66
N ASN A 101 22.11 -21.68 13.57
CA ASN A 101 22.04 -20.74 12.45
C ASN A 101 21.52 -21.39 11.17
N ILE A 102 20.63 -22.39 11.28
CA ILE A 102 19.90 -22.95 10.14
C ILE A 102 18.88 -21.93 9.60
N CYS A 103 18.61 -21.95 8.29
CA CYS A 103 17.64 -21.04 7.68
C CYS A 103 16.24 -21.27 8.26
N ILE A 104 15.59 -20.22 8.74
CA ILE A 104 14.22 -20.28 9.26
C ILE A 104 13.21 -20.78 8.20
N GLY A 105 13.46 -20.47 6.93
CA GLY A 105 12.65 -20.93 5.79
C GLY A 105 12.87 -22.40 5.38
N ASN A 106 13.84 -23.11 5.96
CA ASN A 106 14.18 -24.50 5.61
C ASN A 106 12.94 -25.41 5.52
N HIS A 107 12.07 -25.39 6.54
CA HIS A 107 10.86 -26.21 6.56
C HIS A 107 9.83 -25.81 5.50
N PHE A 108 9.73 -24.51 5.19
CA PHE A 108 8.86 -24.02 4.12
C PHE A 108 9.37 -24.47 2.75
N SER A 109 10.67 -24.34 2.47
CA SER A 109 11.25 -24.78 1.20
C SER A 109 11.10 -26.29 0.96
N TYR A 110 11.24 -27.13 1.98
CA TYR A 110 10.92 -28.56 1.84
C TYR A 110 9.43 -28.79 1.57
N PHE A 111 8.54 -28.13 2.31
CA PHE A 111 7.09 -28.24 2.14
C PHE A 111 6.63 -27.82 0.73
N GLU A 112 7.13 -26.70 0.22
CA GLU A 112 6.87 -26.19 -1.12
C GLU A 112 7.35 -27.14 -2.21
N LEU A 113 8.56 -27.71 -2.07
CA LEU A 113 9.09 -28.72 -3.00
C LEU A 113 8.27 -30.02 -2.97
N PHE A 114 7.88 -30.49 -1.78
CA PHE A 114 7.04 -31.68 -1.64
C PHE A 114 5.64 -31.48 -2.25
N LEU A 115 4.99 -30.34 -2.01
CA LEU A 115 3.68 -30.03 -2.59
C LEU A 115 3.75 -29.81 -4.10
N SER A 116 4.72 -29.05 -4.60
CA SER A 116 4.86 -28.75 -6.02
C SER A 116 5.10 -30.02 -6.83
N LEU A 117 6.02 -30.87 -6.39
CA LEU A 117 6.30 -32.15 -7.05
C LEU A 117 5.11 -33.12 -6.97
N ALA A 118 4.41 -33.18 -5.83
CA ALA A 118 3.17 -33.95 -5.71
C ALA A 118 2.08 -33.45 -6.66
N LYS A 119 1.85 -32.13 -6.74
CA LYS A 119 0.83 -31.52 -7.60
C LYS A 119 1.15 -31.68 -9.09
N MET A 120 2.42 -31.61 -9.48
CA MET A 120 2.87 -31.92 -10.84
C MET A 120 2.58 -33.37 -11.22
N VAL A 121 2.94 -34.33 -10.37
CA VAL A 121 2.70 -35.77 -10.64
C VAL A 121 1.21 -36.13 -10.59
N GLU A 122 0.42 -35.49 -9.72
CA GLU A 122 -1.04 -35.63 -9.69
C GLU A 122 -1.69 -35.09 -10.97
N SER A 123 -1.31 -33.89 -11.41
CA SER A 123 -2.02 -33.17 -12.48
C SER A 123 -1.56 -33.57 -13.89
N PHE A 124 -0.30 -34.00 -14.04
CA PHE A 124 0.33 -34.29 -15.33
C PHE A 124 0.95 -35.70 -15.39
N VAL A 125 1.03 -36.25 -16.60
CA VAL A 125 2.03 -37.25 -16.97
C VAL A 125 3.25 -36.50 -17.48
N LEU A 126 4.39 -36.67 -16.82
CA LEU A 126 5.67 -36.11 -17.26
C LEU A 126 6.39 -37.16 -18.12
N ILE A 127 6.83 -36.76 -19.31
CA ILE A 127 7.53 -37.63 -20.27
C ILE A 127 8.82 -36.92 -20.71
N HIS A 128 9.96 -37.61 -20.67
CA HIS A 128 11.20 -37.10 -21.26
C HIS A 128 11.06 -37.12 -22.79
N ALA A 129 11.30 -35.99 -23.44
CA ALA A 129 11.26 -35.87 -24.89
C ALA A 129 12.65 -36.14 -25.45
N ASP A 130 12.94 -37.43 -25.69
CA ASP A 130 14.08 -37.85 -26.50
C ASP A 130 13.92 -37.34 -27.94
N GLU A 131 15.04 -36.95 -28.57
CA GLU A 131 15.05 -36.30 -29.89
C GLU A 131 14.61 -37.25 -31.04
N ASP A 132 14.77 -38.56 -30.87
CA ASP A 132 14.29 -39.61 -31.77
C ASP A 132 13.03 -40.29 -31.16
N GLY A 133 11.84 -40.03 -31.70
CA GLY A 133 10.54 -40.33 -31.09
C GLY A 133 10.10 -41.82 -31.07
N GLY A 134 10.78 -42.68 -30.31
CA GLY A 134 10.49 -44.12 -30.20
C GLY A 134 9.88 -44.57 -28.86
N GLY A 135 8.68 -45.18 -28.88
CA GLY A 135 8.15 -45.95 -27.74
C GLY A 135 7.15 -45.23 -26.82
N LEU A 136 6.28 -44.38 -27.40
CA LEU A 136 5.28 -43.49 -26.77
C LEU A 136 4.37 -44.17 -25.70
N ALA A 137 4.91 -44.39 -24.50
CA ALA A 137 4.37 -45.26 -23.45
C ALA A 137 4.18 -46.74 -23.88
N GLN A 138 5.21 -47.33 -24.50
CA GLN A 138 5.45 -48.77 -24.47
C GLN A 138 6.78 -49.02 -23.71
N ALA A 139 6.78 -49.23 -22.40
CA ALA A 139 5.66 -49.65 -21.54
C ALA A 139 4.95 -48.52 -20.76
N ALA A 140 3.64 -48.39 -20.99
CA ALA A 140 2.70 -47.78 -20.03
C ALA A 140 2.50 -48.65 -18.77
N GLY A 141 3.08 -49.85 -18.75
CA GLY A 141 3.34 -50.58 -17.53
C GLY A 141 4.33 -49.80 -16.68
N LEU A 142 3.82 -49.10 -15.67
CA LEU A 142 4.55 -48.29 -14.68
C LEU A 142 5.39 -49.14 -13.71
N ILE A 143 6.04 -50.18 -14.23
CA ILE A 143 6.87 -51.14 -13.51
C ILE A 143 8.06 -51.51 -14.41
N ASN A 144 9.18 -50.82 -14.22
CA ASN A 144 10.42 -51.54 -13.94
C ASN A 144 11.22 -50.77 -12.88
N SER A 145 12.00 -51.48 -12.06
CA SER A 145 12.47 -50.99 -10.75
C SER A 145 13.67 -50.04 -10.78
N ASP A 146 14.33 -49.91 -11.92
CA ASP A 146 15.76 -49.60 -11.95
C ASP A 146 16.01 -48.13 -12.31
N TRP A 147 16.14 -47.26 -11.30
CA TRP A 147 16.39 -45.83 -11.51
C TRP A 147 17.83 -45.63 -11.99
N GLN A 148 18.02 -45.48 -13.30
CA GLN A 148 19.34 -45.16 -13.88
C GLN A 148 19.77 -43.74 -13.45
N PRO A 149 20.97 -43.54 -12.86
CA PRO A 149 21.49 -42.21 -12.56
C PRO A 149 21.63 -41.35 -13.81
N VAL A 150 21.01 -40.16 -13.82
CA VAL A 150 20.94 -39.31 -15.01
C VAL A 150 22.05 -38.25 -14.97
N GLN A 151 22.79 -38.13 -16.07
CA GLN A 151 23.70 -37.00 -16.28
C GLN A 151 22.91 -35.76 -16.70
N LEU A 152 22.62 -34.89 -15.74
CA LEU A 152 21.94 -33.61 -16.00
C LEU A 152 22.86 -32.61 -16.74
N PRO A 153 22.29 -31.57 -17.40
CA PRO A 153 23.03 -30.59 -18.20
C PRO A 153 24.20 -29.89 -17.49
N LYS A 154 25.15 -29.35 -18.27
CA LYS A 154 26.32 -28.65 -17.72
C LYS A 154 25.91 -27.29 -17.14
N ARG A 155 26.03 -27.14 -15.82
CA ARG A 155 25.80 -25.87 -15.11
C ARG A 155 26.80 -24.80 -15.58
N LYS A 156 26.30 -23.69 -16.13
CA LYS A 156 27.12 -22.53 -16.49
C LYS A 156 27.27 -21.63 -15.25
N GLU A 157 28.43 -21.77 -14.62
CA GLU A 157 29.00 -20.95 -13.53
C GLU A 157 28.27 -20.96 -12.16
N TRP A 158 28.69 -20.02 -11.30
CA TRP A 158 28.65 -20.07 -9.84
C TRP A 158 27.36 -19.48 -9.25
N VAL A 159 27.03 -19.91 -8.01
CA VAL A 159 25.94 -19.38 -7.17
C VAL A 159 24.55 -19.51 -7.79
N ALA A 160 23.74 -20.47 -7.30
CA ALA A 160 22.29 -20.58 -7.62
C ALA A 160 21.86 -20.54 -9.11
N ALA A 161 22.73 -20.90 -10.06
CA ALA A 161 22.37 -21.01 -11.47
C ALA A 161 21.25 -22.04 -11.74
N VAL A 162 20.24 -21.60 -12.48
CA VAL A 162 19.17 -22.40 -13.10
C VAL A 162 19.77 -23.28 -14.22
N VAL A 163 19.04 -24.32 -14.65
CA VAL A 163 19.44 -25.12 -15.83
C VAL A 163 19.37 -24.24 -17.09
N THR A 164 20.53 -23.89 -17.65
CA THR A 164 20.67 -23.00 -18.82
C THR A 164 20.47 -23.68 -20.17
N GLU A 165 20.14 -24.97 -20.16
CA GLU A 165 19.89 -25.81 -21.34
C GLU A 165 18.49 -26.41 -21.15
N PRO A 166 17.61 -26.38 -22.17
CA PRO A 166 16.21 -26.74 -21.99
C PRO A 166 16.07 -28.21 -21.58
N LEU A 167 15.51 -28.45 -20.40
CA LEU A 167 15.17 -29.80 -19.95
C LEU A 167 13.95 -30.26 -20.76
N LEU A 168 14.18 -31.10 -21.77
CA LEU A 168 13.15 -31.57 -22.71
C LEU A 168 12.16 -32.51 -22.01
N VAL A 169 11.15 -31.93 -21.34
CA VAL A 169 10.11 -32.66 -20.61
C VAL A 169 8.73 -32.18 -21.08
N THR A 170 7.93 -33.10 -21.60
CA THR A 170 6.54 -32.85 -21.97
C THR A 170 5.63 -33.17 -20.78
N ALA A 171 4.83 -32.18 -20.34
CA ALA A 171 3.84 -32.34 -19.28
C ALA A 171 2.42 -32.45 -19.87
N ILE A 172 1.86 -33.65 -19.91
CA ILE A 172 0.53 -33.92 -20.49
C ILE A 172 -0.54 -33.89 -19.37
N PRO A 173 -1.56 -33.02 -19.42
CA PRO A 173 -2.62 -33.00 -18.42
C PRO A 173 -3.39 -34.33 -18.37
N ARG A 174 -3.53 -34.93 -17.18
CA ARG A 174 -4.22 -36.23 -17.01
C ARG A 174 -5.70 -36.19 -17.38
N THR A 175 -6.30 -35.00 -17.45
CA THR A 175 -7.71 -34.78 -17.82
C THR A 175 -8.03 -35.05 -19.29
N GLN A 176 -7.05 -35.22 -20.17
CA GLN A 176 -7.25 -35.47 -21.61
C GLN A 176 -7.13 -36.95 -22.03
N HIS A 177 -7.10 -37.91 -21.09
CA HIS A 177 -6.87 -39.34 -21.34
C HIS A 177 -8.02 -40.12 -22.04
N GLY A 178 -8.69 -39.52 -23.03
CA GLY A 178 -9.71 -40.17 -23.86
C GLY A 178 -9.14 -40.90 -25.08
N THR A 179 -8.54 -40.15 -26.02
CA THR A 179 -8.52 -40.59 -27.43
C THR A 179 -7.21 -40.39 -28.19
N ALA A 180 -6.35 -39.45 -27.78
CA ALA A 180 -5.28 -38.92 -28.66
C ALA A 180 -4.05 -39.82 -28.82
N LEU A 181 -3.75 -40.71 -27.87
CA LEU A 181 -2.41 -41.34 -27.76
C LEU A 181 -2.08 -42.40 -28.82
N ARG A 182 -3.05 -42.83 -29.65
CA ARG A 182 -2.87 -43.97 -30.58
C ARG A 182 -2.27 -43.61 -31.94
N THR A 183 -2.33 -42.35 -32.37
CA THR A 183 -2.06 -41.98 -33.77
C THR A 183 -0.61 -41.58 -34.03
N THR A 184 0.08 -41.02 -33.02
CA THR A 184 1.41 -40.39 -33.19
C THR A 184 2.57 -41.39 -33.22
N VAL A 185 2.37 -42.61 -32.72
CA VAL A 185 3.44 -43.61 -32.48
C VAL A 185 4.09 -44.15 -33.77
N ALA A 186 3.43 -44.02 -34.92
CA ALA A 186 3.77 -44.80 -36.12
C ALA A 186 4.91 -44.22 -37.01
N ASN A 187 5.23 -42.93 -36.89
CA ASN A 187 5.85 -42.19 -38.01
C ASN A 187 7.29 -41.68 -37.80
N MET A 188 7.94 -41.88 -36.64
CA MET A 188 9.21 -41.20 -36.29
C MET A 188 10.38 -42.14 -35.95
N ALA A 189 10.34 -43.40 -36.40
CA ALA A 189 11.36 -44.41 -36.10
C ALA A 189 12.55 -44.42 -37.11
N SER A 190 13.21 -43.27 -37.36
CA SER A 190 14.36 -43.21 -38.27
C SER A 190 15.36 -42.07 -38.02
N SER A 191 16.64 -42.45 -37.89
CA SER A 191 17.92 -41.69 -38.04
C SER A 191 18.31 -40.60 -37.01
N HIS A 192 18.83 -40.94 -35.82
CA HIS A 192 20.26 -41.22 -35.47
C HIS A 192 21.35 -40.10 -35.51
N GLN A 193 22.00 -39.90 -34.33
CA GLN A 193 23.45 -39.79 -34.02
C GLN A 193 24.20 -38.42 -33.89
N ARG A 194 25.29 -38.43 -33.08
CA ARG A 194 26.14 -37.34 -32.51
C ARG A 194 27.55 -37.26 -33.24
N PRO A 195 28.73 -36.76 -32.70
CA PRO A 195 29.11 -35.94 -31.50
C PRO A 195 30.32 -34.91 -31.57
N LEU A 196 30.37 -33.95 -30.60
CA LEU A 196 31.52 -33.44 -29.76
C LEU A 196 32.76 -32.59 -30.25
N SER A 197 33.42 -31.93 -29.25
CA SER A 197 34.67 -31.08 -29.20
C SER A 197 34.57 -29.62 -29.73
N GLY A 198 35.34 -28.59 -29.32
CA GLY A 198 36.36 -28.35 -28.24
C GLY A 198 37.45 -27.30 -28.67
N ASP A 199 38.26 -26.56 -27.89
CA ASP A 199 38.37 -26.11 -26.46
C ASP A 199 39.49 -24.97 -26.33
N ASP A 200 39.81 -24.42 -25.13
CA ASP A 200 40.85 -23.37 -24.75
C ASP A 200 40.71 -21.91 -25.29
N GLY A 201 41.30 -20.80 -24.75
CA GLY A 201 42.10 -20.51 -23.52
C GLY A 201 42.71 -19.04 -23.45
N ALA A 202 43.31 -18.61 -22.31
CA ALA A 202 44.12 -17.37 -22.02
C ALA A 202 43.40 -15.95 -21.97
N VAL A 203 43.55 -15.01 -21.00
CA VAL A 203 44.68 -14.26 -20.32
C VAL A 203 45.08 -12.95 -21.10
N ALA A 204 45.30 -11.72 -20.56
CA ALA A 204 45.82 -11.22 -19.25
C ALA A 204 45.43 -9.75 -18.81
N SER A 205 45.79 -9.39 -17.55
CA SER A 205 46.23 -8.10 -16.90
C SER A 205 46.17 -6.72 -17.63
N HIS A 206 46.04 -5.54 -16.99
CA HIS A 206 46.60 -4.95 -15.73
C HIS A 206 45.54 -4.08 -14.97
N ARG A 207 45.60 -3.66 -13.67
CA ARG A 207 46.65 -3.05 -12.77
C ARG A 207 47.05 -1.60 -13.15
N THR A 208 47.27 -0.63 -12.25
CA THR A 208 47.60 -0.62 -10.80
C THR A 208 47.19 0.71 -10.11
N ASP A 209 46.79 0.64 -8.82
CA ASP A 209 47.01 1.58 -7.68
C ASP A 209 46.52 3.06 -7.76
N ALA A 210 46.32 3.82 -6.66
CA ALA A 210 46.63 3.62 -5.23
C ALA A 210 45.65 4.32 -4.24
N THR A 211 45.68 3.89 -2.96
CA THR A 211 45.49 4.59 -1.65
C THR A 211 45.09 6.09 -1.63
N GLU A 212 44.31 6.66 -0.69
CA GLU A 212 43.68 6.27 0.59
C GLU A 212 42.59 7.34 0.96
N THR A 213 41.90 7.48 2.11
CA THR A 213 41.99 6.96 3.51
C THR A 213 40.56 6.87 4.16
N THR A 214 40.44 6.73 5.49
CA THR A 214 39.24 6.99 6.34
C THR A 214 39.71 7.51 7.72
N PRO A 215 38.89 8.06 8.68
CA PRO A 215 37.70 7.45 9.28
C PRO A 215 36.56 8.44 9.71
N LEU A 216 35.77 8.07 10.74
CA LEU A 216 34.40 8.51 11.07
C LEU A 216 34.25 9.40 12.34
N LEU A 217 33.12 10.14 12.42
CA LEU A 217 32.36 10.58 13.63
C LEU A 217 33.10 11.49 14.67
N ALA A 218 32.48 12.37 15.49
CA ALA A 218 31.12 12.41 16.04
C ALA A 218 30.66 13.82 16.52
N VAL A 219 29.35 13.96 16.79
CA VAL A 219 28.62 14.79 17.81
C VAL A 219 29.24 16.10 18.37
N GLY A 220 28.47 17.20 18.37
CA GLY A 220 28.70 18.40 19.20
C GLY A 220 27.60 19.48 19.10
N ASP A 221 27.00 19.87 20.22
CA ASP A 221 25.76 20.67 20.32
C ASP A 221 25.94 22.21 20.51
N ILE A 222 24.92 22.97 20.10
CA ILE A 222 24.40 24.26 20.65
C ILE A 222 25.33 25.49 20.77
N ALA A 223 24.93 26.61 20.13
CA ALA A 223 24.94 27.99 20.70
C ALA A 223 24.04 28.96 19.87
N PRO A 224 23.55 30.10 20.42
CA PRO A 224 22.44 30.87 19.82
C PRO A 224 22.79 32.31 19.38
N THR A 225 21.85 33.00 18.69
CA THR A 225 21.42 34.40 18.98
C THR A 225 20.32 34.89 18.02
N ALA A 226 19.16 35.30 18.56
CA ALA A 226 18.21 36.27 17.99
C ALA A 226 17.31 36.77 19.13
N ASP A 227 17.22 38.09 19.30
CA ASP A 227 16.72 38.76 20.51
C ASP A 227 15.17 38.85 20.59
N PRO A 228 14.51 38.53 21.73
CA PRO A 228 13.06 38.69 21.90
C PRO A 228 12.56 40.13 22.11
N ASP A 229 13.39 41.08 22.58
CA ASP A 229 12.90 42.36 23.14
C ASP A 229 12.72 43.48 22.10
N VAL A 230 12.94 43.21 20.81
CA VAL A 230 12.93 44.21 19.72
C VAL A 230 11.52 44.43 19.11
N SER A 231 10.44 44.17 19.86
CA SER A 231 9.05 44.37 19.38
C SER A 231 8.06 44.90 20.44
N LYS A 232 8.55 45.64 21.45
CA LYS A 232 7.72 46.37 22.43
C LYS A 232 8.15 47.83 22.59
N ALA A 233 8.11 48.61 21.50
CA ALA A 233 8.63 49.99 21.50
C ALA A 233 7.85 51.02 20.66
N THR A 234 6.58 50.80 20.29
CA THR A 234 5.76 51.83 19.60
C THR A 234 4.24 51.68 19.84
N THR A 235 3.78 52.04 21.04
CA THR A 235 2.42 52.55 21.31
C THR A 235 2.37 53.08 22.74
N LEU A 236 1.96 54.33 22.93
CA LEU A 236 1.75 54.95 24.24
C LEU A 236 0.39 55.66 24.26
N ASN A 237 -0.28 55.57 25.40
CA ASN A 237 -1.45 56.35 25.80
C ASN A 237 -2.76 56.11 25.02
N GLU A 238 -3.48 55.04 25.40
CA GLU A 238 -4.91 55.20 25.74
C GLU A 238 -5.16 54.56 27.13
N PRO A 239 -6.16 55.01 27.92
CA PRO A 239 -6.39 54.48 29.26
C PRO A 239 -7.27 53.23 29.24
N ASP A 240 -6.96 52.23 30.09
CA ASP A 240 -7.73 50.98 30.21
C ASP A 240 -9.23 51.23 30.46
N ARG A 241 -10.05 50.94 29.45
CA ARG A 241 -11.41 50.45 29.66
C ARG A 241 -11.40 48.94 29.50
N GLN A 242 -11.72 48.24 30.59
CA GLN A 242 -12.04 46.81 30.54
C GLN A 242 -13.46 46.61 30.00
N ASP A 243 -13.64 46.89 28.71
CA ASP A 243 -14.78 46.38 27.95
C ASP A 243 -14.44 44.96 27.49
N ASP A 244 -15.28 44.00 27.86
CA ASP A 244 -15.07 42.55 27.67
C ASP A 244 -15.42 42.14 26.21
N ASP A 245 -14.63 42.62 25.24
CA ASP A 245 -14.86 42.35 23.81
C ASP A 245 -14.84 40.83 23.53
N PRO A 246 -15.97 40.23 23.09
CA PRO A 246 -16.04 38.80 22.81
C PRO A 246 -15.17 38.35 21.63
N GLU A 247 -14.65 39.25 20.77
CA GLU A 247 -13.84 38.87 19.61
C GLU A 247 -12.39 38.48 19.96
N ASP A 248 -11.81 38.97 21.04
CA ASP A 248 -10.39 38.75 21.40
C ASP A 248 -10.14 37.63 22.43
N LYS A 249 -11.12 36.76 22.66
CA LYS A 249 -10.93 35.57 23.50
C LYS A 249 -9.90 34.61 22.88
N PRO A 250 -8.84 34.22 23.62
CA PRO A 250 -7.79 33.36 23.10
C PRO A 250 -8.31 31.95 22.82
N LEU A 251 -7.91 31.39 21.67
CA LEU A 251 -8.35 30.06 21.23
C LEU A 251 -8.01 28.97 22.27
N PRO A 252 -8.97 28.15 22.73
CA PRO A 252 -8.74 27.11 23.72
C PRO A 252 -7.96 25.93 23.11
N GLY A 253 -6.65 26.08 22.98
CA GLY A 253 -5.77 25.19 22.22
C GLY A 253 -5.85 23.71 22.63
N TRP A 254 -6.13 23.41 23.90
CA TRP A 254 -6.36 22.05 24.39
C TRP A 254 -7.65 21.43 23.84
N GLN A 255 -8.77 22.16 23.84
CA GLN A 255 -10.03 21.70 23.23
C GLN A 255 -9.88 21.49 21.73
N ILE A 256 -9.20 22.41 21.04
CA ILE A 256 -8.92 22.27 19.60
C ILE A 256 -8.00 21.07 19.33
N PHE A 257 -6.99 20.81 20.17
CA PHE A 257 -6.13 19.62 20.04
C PHE A 257 -6.92 18.31 20.19
N LEU A 258 -7.80 18.21 21.20
CA LEU A 258 -8.65 17.04 21.41
C LEU A 258 -9.62 16.81 20.23
N LEU A 259 -10.23 17.86 19.71
CA LEU A 259 -11.10 17.79 18.52
C LEU A 259 -10.31 17.43 17.25
N CYS A 260 -9.04 17.86 17.13
CA CYS A 260 -8.14 17.41 16.07
C CYS A 260 -7.71 15.94 16.25
N TYR A 261 -7.56 15.45 17.49
CA TYR A 261 -7.28 14.04 17.75
C TYR A 261 -8.48 13.14 17.37
N ALA A 262 -9.70 13.56 17.69
CA ALA A 262 -10.93 12.91 17.20
C ALA A 262 -11.09 12.97 15.67
N ARG A 263 -10.59 14.04 15.03
CA ARG A 263 -10.63 14.23 13.57
C ARG A 263 -9.78 13.23 12.78
N LEU A 264 -8.79 12.59 13.40
CA LEU A 264 -7.94 11.55 12.80
C LEU A 264 -8.67 10.22 12.59
N VAL A 265 -9.60 9.87 13.48
CA VAL A 265 -10.17 8.51 13.58
C VAL A 265 -10.92 8.13 12.31
N GLU A 266 -11.76 9.03 11.80
CA GLU A 266 -12.66 8.75 10.68
C GLU A 266 -11.91 8.52 9.34
N PRO A 267 -10.94 9.36 8.90
CA PRO A 267 -10.12 9.04 7.72
C PRO A 267 -9.25 7.80 7.93
N MET A 268 -8.67 7.61 9.12
CA MET A 268 -7.83 6.45 9.40
C MET A 268 -8.63 5.15 9.30
N ALA A 269 -9.87 5.13 9.80
CA ALA A 269 -10.82 4.03 9.64
C ALA A 269 -11.24 3.81 8.19
N PHE A 270 -11.49 4.88 7.42
CA PHE A 270 -11.87 4.76 6.01
C PHE A 270 -10.71 4.31 5.10
N PHE A 271 -9.50 4.83 5.31
CA PHE A 271 -8.35 4.59 4.44
C PHE A 271 -7.47 3.38 4.82
N SER A 272 -7.59 2.84 6.04
CA SER A 272 -6.81 1.66 6.46
C SER A 272 -7.17 0.35 5.76
N ILE A 273 -8.29 0.30 5.03
CA ILE A 273 -8.77 -0.89 4.33
C ILE A 273 -8.16 -1.06 2.93
N PHE A 274 -7.77 0.02 2.25
CA PHE A 274 -7.28 -0.03 0.86
C PHE A 274 -6.10 -0.99 0.63
N PRO A 275 -5.15 -1.17 1.58
CA PRO A 275 -4.04 -2.10 1.40
C PRO A 275 -4.40 -3.59 1.34
N TYR A 276 -5.59 -3.98 1.81
CA TYR A 276 -5.97 -5.39 1.90
C TYR A 276 -7.39 -5.71 1.43
N ILE A 277 -8.25 -4.71 1.19
CA ILE A 277 -9.67 -4.94 0.86
C ILE A 277 -9.88 -5.84 -0.36
N ASN A 278 -9.05 -5.73 -1.40
CA ASN A 278 -9.16 -6.56 -2.61
C ASN A 278 -8.88 -8.03 -2.31
N GLN A 279 -7.78 -8.33 -1.61
CA GLN A 279 -7.41 -9.69 -1.21
C GLN A 279 -8.46 -10.26 -0.24
N MET A 280 -8.88 -9.47 0.76
CA MET A 280 -9.91 -9.84 1.72
C MET A 280 -11.25 -10.19 1.04
N VAL A 281 -11.67 -9.41 0.03
CA VAL A 281 -12.88 -9.64 -0.77
C VAL A 281 -12.76 -10.87 -1.66
N GLN A 282 -11.58 -11.12 -2.21
CA GLN A 282 -11.30 -12.31 -3.01
C GLN A 282 -11.34 -13.59 -2.18
N GLU A 283 -10.59 -13.65 -1.08
CA GLU A 283 -10.46 -14.83 -0.21
C GLU A 283 -11.79 -15.20 0.45
N ASN A 284 -12.48 -14.23 1.07
CA ASN A 284 -13.77 -14.45 1.72
C ASN A 284 -14.97 -14.48 0.75
N GLY A 285 -14.71 -14.32 -0.55
CA GLY A 285 -15.72 -14.34 -1.61
C GLY A 285 -15.58 -15.49 -2.60
N ASN A 286 -14.40 -16.13 -2.67
CA ASN A 286 -13.99 -17.00 -3.77
C ASN A 286 -14.25 -16.39 -5.17
N LEU A 287 -14.00 -15.07 -5.30
CA LEU A 287 -14.35 -14.30 -6.49
C LEU A 287 -13.31 -14.44 -7.62
N PRO A 288 -13.75 -14.46 -8.89
CA PRO A 288 -12.88 -14.22 -10.04
C PRO A 288 -12.14 -12.88 -9.91
N ILE A 289 -10.87 -12.83 -10.34
CA ILE A 289 -10.02 -11.63 -10.27
C ILE A 289 -10.71 -10.36 -10.84
N PRO A 290 -11.43 -10.39 -11.98
CA PRO A 290 -12.13 -9.21 -12.48
C PRO A 290 -13.21 -8.65 -11.53
N ASP A 291 -13.92 -9.52 -10.81
CA ASP A 291 -15.05 -9.12 -9.97
C ASP A 291 -14.62 -8.49 -8.64
N VAL A 292 -13.38 -8.75 -8.20
CA VAL A 292 -12.82 -8.22 -6.94
C VAL A 292 -12.96 -6.70 -6.85
N GLY A 293 -12.67 -5.97 -7.93
CA GLY A 293 -12.78 -4.51 -7.98
C GLY A 293 -14.22 -3.98 -7.88
N PHE A 294 -15.20 -4.72 -8.40
CA PHE A 294 -16.61 -4.36 -8.24
C PHE A 294 -17.02 -4.46 -6.76
N TYR A 295 -16.68 -5.56 -6.09
CA TYR A 295 -17.10 -5.80 -4.71
C TYR A 295 -16.34 -4.91 -3.69
N SER A 296 -15.05 -4.64 -3.86
CA SER A 296 -14.32 -3.71 -3.00
C SER A 296 -14.84 -2.27 -3.14
N GLY A 297 -15.00 -1.79 -4.38
CA GLY A 297 -15.60 -0.48 -4.66
C GLY A 297 -17.03 -0.35 -4.13
N LEU A 298 -17.84 -1.42 -4.20
CA LEU A 298 -19.19 -1.46 -3.61
C LEU A 298 -19.17 -1.30 -2.09
N ILE A 299 -18.25 -2.00 -1.39
CA ILE A 299 -18.10 -1.94 0.07
C ILE A 299 -17.73 -0.52 0.55
N GLU A 300 -16.89 0.19 -0.22
CA GLU A 300 -16.50 1.59 0.05
C GLU A 300 -17.60 2.60 -0.29
N SER A 301 -18.30 2.39 -1.40
CA SER A 301 -19.48 3.16 -1.80
C SER A 301 -20.59 3.06 -0.76
N LEU A 302 -20.86 1.87 -0.22
CA LEU A 302 -21.94 1.65 0.77
C LEU A 302 -21.63 2.26 2.14
N PHE A 303 -20.37 2.24 2.60
CA PHE A 303 -19.94 3.03 3.78
C PHE A 303 -20.32 4.52 3.58
N SER A 304 -19.90 5.06 2.43
CA SER A 304 -19.96 6.49 2.14
C SER A 304 -21.39 6.98 1.89
N LEU A 305 -22.20 6.17 1.21
CA LEU A 305 -23.63 6.41 1.00
C LEU A 305 -24.39 6.40 2.33
N THR A 306 -24.14 5.40 3.18
CA THR A 306 -24.78 5.30 4.50
C THR A 306 -24.41 6.51 5.36
N GLN A 307 -23.14 6.90 5.37
CA GLN A 307 -22.68 8.10 6.05
C GLN A 307 -23.36 9.37 5.52
N ALA A 308 -23.42 9.57 4.20
CA ALA A 308 -24.04 10.74 3.59
C ALA A 308 -25.54 10.88 3.95
N ILE A 309 -26.27 9.77 4.01
CA ILE A 309 -27.68 9.73 4.43
C ILE A 309 -27.83 10.12 5.91
N VAL A 310 -27.03 9.53 6.81
CA VAL A 310 -27.19 9.70 8.26
C VAL A 310 -26.60 11.04 8.76
N MET A 311 -25.64 11.64 8.05
CA MET A 311 -24.97 12.90 8.41
C MET A 311 -25.93 14.06 8.75
N ILE A 312 -27.04 14.20 8.01
CA ILE A 312 -28.06 15.24 8.26
C ILE A 312 -28.80 15.00 9.58
N TYR A 313 -28.99 13.74 9.97
CA TYR A 313 -29.64 13.38 11.22
C TYR A 313 -28.69 13.57 12.41
N TRP A 314 -27.39 13.31 12.25
CA TRP A 314 -26.39 13.57 13.29
C TRP A 314 -26.27 15.04 13.66
N GLY A 315 -26.31 15.96 12.69
CA GLY A 315 -26.39 17.40 12.97
C GLY A 315 -27.59 17.73 13.86
N LYS A 316 -28.79 17.38 13.40
CA LYS A 316 -30.06 17.63 14.12
C LYS A 316 -30.15 16.95 15.48
N LEU A 317 -29.49 15.80 15.67
CA LEU A 317 -29.43 15.10 16.95
C LEU A 317 -28.46 15.79 17.90
N SER A 318 -27.31 16.24 17.38
CA SER A 318 -26.34 17.05 18.13
C SER A 318 -26.92 18.39 18.58
N ASP A 319 -27.74 19.05 17.75
CA ASP A 319 -28.46 20.28 18.12
C ASP A 319 -29.45 20.09 19.28
N ARG A 320 -29.89 18.84 19.54
CA ARG A 320 -30.93 18.51 20.54
C ARG A 320 -30.40 17.86 21.81
N VAL A 321 -29.34 17.07 21.71
CA VAL A 321 -28.80 16.24 22.80
C VAL A 321 -27.51 16.84 23.40
N GLY A 322 -26.81 17.70 22.65
CA GLY A 322 -25.48 18.19 22.98
C GLY A 322 -24.45 17.77 21.92
N ARG A 323 -23.37 18.53 21.79
CA ARG A 323 -22.25 18.20 20.91
C ARG A 323 -21.46 17.02 21.45
N LYS A 324 -21.12 17.04 22.74
CA LYS A 324 -20.22 16.06 23.37
C LYS A 324 -20.82 14.65 23.44
N PRO A 325 -22.06 14.41 23.89
CA PRO A 325 -22.64 13.07 23.92
C PRO A 325 -22.71 12.43 22.52
N VAL A 326 -23.05 13.23 21.51
CA VAL A 326 -23.18 12.76 20.12
C VAL A 326 -21.81 12.48 19.49
N LEU A 327 -20.80 13.34 19.73
CA LEU A 327 -19.42 13.09 19.32
C LEU A 327 -18.89 11.78 19.91
N VAL A 328 -19.00 11.59 21.23
CA VAL A 328 -18.49 10.39 21.91
C VAL A 328 -19.22 9.12 21.43
N PHE A 329 -20.54 9.15 21.34
CA PHE A 329 -21.32 8.00 20.87
C PHE A 329 -20.96 7.62 19.42
N SER A 330 -20.75 8.62 18.55
CA SER A 330 -20.29 8.42 17.18
C SER A 330 -18.89 7.79 17.13
N LEU A 331 -17.93 8.31 17.92
CA LEU A 331 -16.57 7.76 18.00
C LEU A 331 -16.55 6.31 18.50
N VAL A 332 -17.34 5.98 19.54
CA VAL A 332 -17.48 4.60 20.04
C VAL A 332 -18.07 3.68 18.97
N GLY A 333 -19.11 4.13 18.26
CA GLY A 333 -19.77 3.35 17.21
C GLY A 333 -18.87 3.07 16.00
N VAL A 334 -18.14 4.07 15.50
CA VAL A 334 -17.13 3.89 14.44
C VAL A 334 -16.03 2.95 14.92
N THR A 335 -15.49 3.17 16.12
CA THR A 335 -14.44 2.34 16.73
C THR A 335 -14.84 0.86 16.79
N PHE A 336 -16.05 0.57 17.28
CA PHE A 336 -16.57 -0.78 17.37
C PHE A 336 -16.75 -1.42 15.98
N ALA A 337 -17.39 -0.70 15.05
CA ALA A 337 -17.66 -1.19 13.70
C ALA A 337 -16.38 -1.43 12.88
N THR A 338 -15.36 -0.58 13.03
CA THR A 338 -14.03 -0.79 12.42
C THR A 338 -13.29 -1.95 13.08
N SER A 339 -13.38 -2.12 14.41
CA SER A 339 -12.72 -3.24 15.10
C SER A 339 -13.26 -4.60 14.65
N ILE A 340 -14.58 -4.74 14.51
CA ILE A 340 -15.20 -6.00 14.02
C ILE A 340 -15.05 -6.20 12.51
N PHE A 341 -14.79 -5.14 11.73
CA PHE A 341 -14.59 -5.24 10.28
C PHE A 341 -13.48 -6.23 9.91
N GLY A 342 -12.35 -6.19 10.62
CA GLY A 342 -11.22 -7.11 10.41
C GLY A 342 -11.49 -8.58 10.74
N MET A 343 -12.66 -8.88 11.33
CA MET A 343 -13.12 -10.24 11.62
C MET A 343 -14.21 -10.73 10.62
N ALA A 344 -14.49 -9.99 9.55
CA ALA A 344 -15.44 -10.41 8.52
C ALA A 344 -14.87 -11.56 7.67
N GLN A 345 -15.63 -12.66 7.58
CA GLN A 345 -15.33 -13.87 6.81
C GLN A 345 -16.23 -14.03 5.56
N THR A 346 -17.06 -13.03 5.25
CA THR A 346 -17.91 -13.00 4.05
C THR A 346 -18.10 -11.57 3.54
N ILE A 347 -18.34 -11.42 2.24
CA ILE A 347 -18.66 -10.13 1.59
C ILE A 347 -19.82 -9.41 2.31
N TRP A 348 -20.87 -10.15 2.70
CA TRP A 348 -22.05 -9.57 3.37
C TRP A 348 -21.75 -9.06 4.79
N GLN A 349 -20.84 -9.70 5.54
CA GLN A 349 -20.35 -9.17 6.81
C GLN A 349 -19.52 -7.89 6.60
N MET A 350 -18.66 -7.84 5.58
CA MET A 350 -17.91 -6.62 5.23
C MET A 350 -18.85 -5.45 4.92
N VAL A 351 -19.86 -5.69 4.07
CA VAL A 351 -20.90 -4.70 3.75
C VAL A 351 -21.63 -4.25 5.02
N LEU A 352 -22.10 -5.18 5.85
CA LEU A 352 -22.82 -4.88 7.09
C LEU A 352 -21.98 -4.02 8.06
N PHE A 353 -20.73 -4.40 8.32
CA PHE A 353 -19.86 -3.67 9.25
C PHE A 353 -19.43 -2.30 8.68
N ARG A 354 -19.30 -2.16 7.35
CA ARG A 354 -19.08 -0.84 6.72
C ARG A 354 -20.32 0.05 6.74
N CYS A 355 -21.51 -0.49 6.47
CA CYS A 355 -22.75 0.26 6.65
C CYS A 355 -22.88 0.72 8.12
N LEU A 356 -22.59 -0.15 9.09
CA LEU A 356 -22.59 0.19 10.52
C LEU A 356 -21.59 1.30 10.86
N ALA A 357 -20.35 1.22 10.38
CA ALA A 357 -19.36 2.28 10.57
C ALA A 357 -19.80 3.60 9.89
N GLY A 358 -20.44 3.53 8.72
CA GLY A 358 -21.04 4.67 8.04
C GLY A 358 -22.20 5.30 8.83
N VAL A 359 -23.06 4.50 9.46
CA VAL A 359 -24.13 4.98 10.36
C VAL A 359 -23.55 5.83 11.48
N PHE A 360 -22.39 5.49 12.04
CA PHE A 360 -21.74 6.25 13.11
C PHE A 360 -20.82 7.38 12.64
N GLY A 361 -20.62 7.57 11.33
CA GLY A 361 -19.77 8.62 10.75
C GLY A 361 -20.31 10.06 10.85
N GLY A 362 -21.03 10.41 11.92
CA GLY A 362 -21.51 11.77 12.21
C GLY A 362 -20.45 12.71 12.79
N THR A 363 -19.29 12.16 13.14
CA THR A 363 -18.17 12.80 13.83
C THR A 363 -17.78 14.15 13.23
N ILE A 364 -17.48 14.22 11.92
CA ILE A 364 -17.02 15.46 11.26
C ILE A 364 -17.95 16.66 11.49
N VAL A 365 -19.27 16.47 11.43
CA VAL A 365 -20.23 17.59 11.59
C VAL A 365 -20.16 18.14 13.01
N THR A 366 -20.19 17.26 14.02
CA THR A 366 -20.14 17.68 15.43
C THR A 366 -18.84 18.40 15.77
N MET A 367 -17.68 17.83 15.43
CA MET A 367 -16.38 18.46 15.70
C MET A 367 -16.23 19.80 14.98
N ARG A 368 -16.72 19.91 13.74
CA ARG A 368 -16.70 21.15 12.96
C ARG A 368 -17.51 22.26 13.66
N THR A 369 -18.68 21.91 14.19
CA THR A 369 -19.52 22.86 14.93
C THR A 369 -18.90 23.22 16.29
N MET A 370 -18.34 22.25 17.04
CA MET A 370 -17.62 22.53 18.30
C MET A 370 -16.41 23.44 18.11
N ILE A 371 -15.63 23.24 17.04
CA ILE A 371 -14.50 24.13 16.69
C ILE A 371 -14.99 25.55 16.39
N ALA A 372 -16.12 25.71 15.69
CA ALA A 372 -16.71 27.02 15.45
C ALA A 372 -17.24 27.66 16.75
N GLU A 373 -17.94 26.89 17.60
CA GLU A 373 -18.48 27.34 18.89
C GLU A 373 -17.38 27.68 19.93
N HIS A 374 -16.17 27.10 19.79
CA HIS A 374 -14.97 27.43 20.58
C HIS A 374 -14.08 28.53 19.99
N SER A 375 -14.34 29.04 18.78
CA SER A 375 -13.47 30.01 18.09
C SER A 375 -14.12 31.40 17.97
N THR A 376 -13.32 32.45 18.10
CA THR A 376 -13.71 33.81 17.70
C THR A 376 -13.51 34.01 16.19
N PRO A 377 -14.15 34.98 15.52
CA PRO A 377 -13.97 35.22 14.09
C PRO A 377 -12.50 35.41 13.68
N LYS A 378 -11.72 36.09 14.55
CA LYS A 378 -10.26 36.31 14.41
C LYS A 378 -9.44 35.02 14.50
N THR A 379 -9.88 34.02 15.27
CA THR A 379 -9.13 32.77 15.54
C THR A 379 -9.62 31.54 14.75
N GLN A 380 -10.85 31.59 14.23
CA GLN A 380 -11.56 30.52 13.52
C GLN A 380 -10.76 29.92 12.35
N ALA A 381 -10.10 30.75 11.53
CA ALA A 381 -9.29 30.28 10.41
C ALA A 381 -8.13 29.37 10.86
N ARG A 382 -7.41 29.76 11.93
CA ARG A 382 -6.30 28.99 12.50
C ARG A 382 -6.77 27.64 13.06
N ALA A 383 -7.95 27.61 13.67
CA ALA A 383 -8.54 26.36 14.18
C ALA A 383 -8.94 25.40 13.05
N PHE A 384 -9.55 25.92 11.96
CA PHE A 384 -9.89 25.08 10.80
C PHE A 384 -8.67 24.59 10.02
N SER A 385 -7.55 25.31 10.02
CA SER A 385 -6.28 24.79 9.45
C SER A 385 -5.75 23.57 10.22
N TRP A 386 -5.81 23.56 11.55
CA TRP A 386 -5.46 22.38 12.35
C TRP A 386 -6.44 21.21 12.15
N PHE A 387 -7.73 21.50 11.97
CA PHE A 387 -8.75 20.50 11.63
C PHE A 387 -8.54 19.87 10.24
N ALA A 388 -8.12 20.67 9.25
CA ALA A 388 -7.75 20.17 7.93
C ALA A 388 -6.47 19.31 7.97
N PHE A 389 -5.44 19.80 8.67
CA PHE A 389 -4.18 19.06 8.87
C PHE A 389 -4.38 17.71 9.54
N SER A 390 -5.15 17.65 10.64
CA SER A 390 -5.49 16.38 11.30
C SER A 390 -6.32 15.44 10.42
N GLY A 391 -7.20 15.98 9.57
CA GLY A 391 -7.87 15.18 8.53
C GLY A 391 -6.90 14.51 7.55
N ASN A 392 -5.90 15.25 7.06
CA ASN A 392 -4.88 14.75 6.13
C ASN A 392 -3.91 13.76 6.82
N LEU A 393 -3.58 13.98 8.08
CA LEU A 393 -2.74 13.05 8.85
C LEU A 393 -3.43 11.69 9.05
N GLY A 394 -4.76 11.65 9.18
CA GLY A 394 -5.54 10.40 9.21
C GLY A 394 -5.55 9.66 7.87
N LEU A 395 -5.61 10.39 6.75
CA LEU A 395 -5.44 9.84 5.39
C LEU A 395 -4.05 9.21 5.19
N PHE A 396 -2.99 9.79 5.76
CA PHE A 396 -1.64 9.19 5.75
C PHE A 396 -1.55 7.94 6.64
N LEU A 397 -2.00 8.03 7.90
CA LEU A 397 -1.84 6.95 8.88
C LEU A 397 -2.70 5.72 8.55
N GLY A 398 -3.87 5.89 7.93
CA GLY A 398 -4.77 4.81 7.54
C GLY A 398 -4.06 3.72 6.73
N PRO A 399 -3.64 3.96 5.48
CA PRO A 399 -3.01 2.95 4.64
C PRO A 399 -1.67 2.44 5.17
N LEU A 400 -0.94 3.27 5.93
CA LEU A 400 0.31 2.87 6.57
C LEU A 400 0.06 1.76 7.62
N LEU A 401 -0.88 1.99 8.55
CA LEU A 401 -1.29 0.99 9.54
C LEU A 401 -2.00 -0.21 8.88
N GLY A 402 -2.77 0.03 7.81
CA GLY A 402 -3.44 -1.00 7.05
C GLY A 402 -2.49 -2.02 6.42
N GLY A 403 -1.49 -1.56 5.66
CA GLY A 403 -0.56 -2.43 4.94
C GLY A 403 0.54 -3.04 5.80
N ALA A 404 1.02 -2.30 6.81
CA ALA A 404 2.10 -2.75 7.70
C ALA A 404 1.64 -3.65 8.86
N LEU A 405 0.35 -3.99 8.95
CA LEU A 405 -0.20 -4.87 10.00
C LEU A 405 -1.15 -5.96 9.47
N ALA A 406 -1.63 -5.86 8.22
CA ALA A 406 -2.47 -6.89 7.61
C ALA A 406 -1.68 -8.18 7.34
N ASP A 407 -2.34 -9.32 7.50
CA ASP A 407 -1.75 -10.66 7.48
C ASP A 407 -0.46 -10.78 8.33
N PRO A 408 -0.54 -10.50 9.65
CA PRO A 408 0.62 -10.49 10.51
C PRO A 408 1.18 -11.90 10.78
N ALA A 409 0.40 -12.95 10.52
CA ALA A 409 0.83 -14.33 10.67
C ALA A 409 1.88 -14.70 9.60
N HIS A 410 1.70 -14.25 8.36
CA HIS A 410 2.70 -14.44 7.30
C HIS A 410 3.74 -13.31 7.23
N GLN A 411 3.38 -12.04 7.52
CA GLN A 411 4.36 -10.93 7.57
C GLN A 411 5.34 -11.07 8.77
N TYR A 412 4.85 -11.45 9.95
CA TYR A 412 5.59 -11.41 11.22
C TYR A 412 5.52 -12.73 12.02
N PRO A 413 5.87 -13.90 11.43
CA PRO A 413 5.72 -15.22 12.06
C PRO A 413 6.57 -15.44 13.31
N GLY A 414 7.53 -14.55 13.61
CA GLY A 414 8.25 -14.54 14.88
C GLY A 414 7.39 -14.09 16.06
N LEU A 415 6.47 -13.15 15.84
CA LEU A 415 5.66 -12.45 16.84
C LEU A 415 4.21 -12.98 16.90
N PHE A 416 3.57 -13.18 15.75
CA PHE A 416 2.14 -13.49 15.66
C PHE A 416 1.91 -14.97 15.29
N LYS A 417 1.98 -15.84 16.31
CA LYS A 417 1.81 -17.30 16.18
C LYS A 417 0.44 -17.81 16.64
N GLY A 418 -0.50 -16.92 16.97
CA GLY A 418 -1.83 -17.27 17.44
C GLY A 418 -2.77 -17.60 16.29
N GLN A 419 -3.47 -18.74 16.36
CA GLN A 419 -4.38 -19.22 15.31
C GLN A 419 -5.46 -18.19 14.92
N PHE A 420 -5.89 -17.35 15.85
CA PHE A 420 -6.78 -16.21 15.60
C PHE A 420 -6.34 -15.31 14.42
N PHE A 421 -5.03 -15.10 14.22
CA PHE A 421 -4.52 -14.28 13.10
C PHE A 421 -4.37 -15.05 11.77
N LEU A 422 -4.58 -16.37 11.78
CA LEU A 422 -4.78 -17.18 10.58
C LEU A 422 -6.28 -17.23 10.22
N ASP A 423 -7.15 -17.37 11.22
CA ASP A 423 -8.61 -17.36 11.05
C ASP A 423 -9.15 -15.95 10.68
N TYR A 424 -8.43 -14.89 11.05
CA TYR A 424 -8.73 -13.48 10.78
C TYR A 424 -7.46 -12.65 10.44
N PRO A 425 -6.89 -12.76 9.21
CA PRO A 425 -5.65 -12.06 8.81
C PRO A 425 -5.73 -10.53 8.91
N TYR A 426 -6.93 -9.95 8.86
CA TYR A 426 -7.16 -8.51 8.83
C TYR A 426 -7.64 -7.92 10.17
N ALA A 427 -7.66 -8.73 11.24
CA ALA A 427 -8.04 -8.28 12.57
C ALA A 427 -7.03 -7.32 13.20
N LEU A 428 -5.71 -7.55 13.02
CA LEU A 428 -4.68 -6.69 13.64
C LEU A 428 -4.72 -5.21 13.20
N PRO A 429 -4.75 -4.85 11.90
CA PRO A 429 -4.84 -3.43 11.50
C PRO A 429 -6.14 -2.81 12.02
N SER A 430 -7.24 -3.57 11.97
CA SER A 430 -8.56 -3.17 12.44
C SER A 430 -8.60 -2.89 13.95
N PHE A 431 -7.93 -3.72 14.75
CA PHE A 431 -7.79 -3.52 16.21
C PHE A 431 -6.83 -2.40 16.59
N VAL A 432 -5.78 -2.12 15.80
CA VAL A 432 -4.87 -0.98 16.05
C VAL A 432 -5.54 0.35 15.69
N VAL A 433 -6.26 0.42 14.56
CA VAL A 433 -7.08 1.60 14.22
C VAL A 433 -8.23 1.76 15.21
N GLY A 434 -8.85 0.65 15.65
CA GLY A 434 -9.87 0.63 16.70
C GLY A 434 -9.35 1.11 18.06
N SER A 435 -8.15 0.71 18.50
CA SER A 435 -7.61 1.15 19.80
C SER A 435 -7.32 2.65 19.82
N LEU A 436 -6.84 3.22 18.72
CA LEU A 436 -6.68 4.67 18.53
C LEU A 436 -8.02 5.41 18.50
N GLY A 437 -9.06 4.80 17.93
CA GLY A 437 -10.44 5.29 18.01
C GLY A 437 -10.99 5.27 19.44
N LEU A 438 -10.68 4.22 20.22
CA LEU A 438 -11.10 4.06 21.60
C LEU A 438 -10.41 5.07 22.53
N THR A 439 -9.10 5.26 22.41
CA THR A 439 -8.40 6.31 23.18
C THR A 439 -8.94 7.69 22.82
N SER A 440 -9.26 7.94 21.55
CA SER A 440 -9.92 9.17 21.13
C SER A 440 -11.29 9.35 21.78
N ALA A 441 -12.18 8.35 21.71
CA ALA A 441 -13.50 8.37 22.34
C ALA A 441 -13.42 8.61 23.86
N LEU A 442 -12.46 7.98 24.55
CA LEU A 442 -12.22 8.19 25.98
C LEU A 442 -11.72 9.62 26.27
N THR A 443 -10.78 10.16 25.50
CA THR A 443 -10.32 11.55 25.68
C THR A 443 -11.42 12.57 25.40
N SER A 444 -12.29 12.33 24.41
CA SER A 444 -13.48 13.15 24.16
C SER A 444 -14.51 13.02 25.30
N PHE A 445 -14.68 11.84 25.89
CA PHE A 445 -15.58 11.66 27.02
C PHE A 445 -15.12 12.41 28.28
N PHE A 446 -13.83 12.32 28.63
CA PHE A 446 -13.32 12.95 29.85
C PHE A 446 -13.00 14.45 29.69
N PHE A 447 -12.34 14.85 28.60
CA PHE A 447 -11.70 16.18 28.53
C PHE A 447 -12.34 17.18 27.57
N VAL A 448 -13.10 16.74 26.56
CA VAL A 448 -13.81 17.67 25.68
C VAL A 448 -14.97 18.33 26.44
N GLU A 449 -15.19 19.63 26.23
CA GLU A 449 -16.29 20.38 26.85
C GLU A 449 -17.61 20.27 26.05
N GLU A 450 -18.74 20.59 26.66
CA GLU A 450 -20.02 20.71 25.95
C GLU A 450 -20.23 22.17 25.53
N THR A 451 -20.34 22.43 24.24
CA THR A 451 -20.45 23.77 23.66
C THR A 451 -21.90 24.21 23.42
N LEU A 452 -22.87 23.28 23.43
CA LEU A 452 -24.29 23.61 23.25
C LEU A 452 -24.83 24.38 24.47
N LYS A 453 -24.82 25.71 24.38
CA LYS A 453 -25.51 26.60 25.32
C LYS A 453 -27.02 26.37 25.23
N ARG A 454 -27.54 25.57 26.17
CA ARG A 454 -28.98 25.37 26.34
C ARG A 454 -29.58 26.65 26.91
N GLU A 455 -30.30 27.40 26.08
CA GLU A 455 -31.03 28.59 26.52
C GLU A 455 -31.95 28.23 27.69
N ARG A 456 -31.75 28.92 28.82
CA ARG A 456 -32.67 28.85 29.95
C ARG A 456 -33.78 29.84 29.64
N HIS A 457 -34.99 29.32 29.45
CA HIS A 457 -36.16 30.14 29.17
C HIS A 457 -36.68 30.79 30.47
N ASP A 458 -35.83 31.58 31.12
CA ASP A 458 -36.16 32.33 32.32
C ASP A 458 -37.14 33.46 31.94
N GLU A 459 -38.30 33.49 32.59
CA GLU A 459 -39.38 34.44 32.27
C GLU A 459 -39.09 35.85 32.80
N SER A 460 -38.24 36.60 32.09
CA SER A 460 -38.07 38.04 32.30
C SER A 460 -37.87 38.79 30.97
N ASP A 461 -38.95 39.35 30.44
CA ASP A 461 -38.92 40.24 29.28
C ASP A 461 -38.18 41.55 29.62
N ASN A 462 -37.28 41.97 28.72
CA ASN A 462 -36.96 43.39 28.51
C ASN A 462 -36.20 43.61 27.19
N GLY A 463 -36.95 43.81 26.10
CA GLY A 463 -36.74 45.01 25.28
C GLY A 463 -35.40 45.24 24.58
N SER A 464 -34.68 44.20 24.13
CA SER A 464 -33.59 44.38 23.16
C SER A 464 -33.55 43.27 22.10
N THR A 465 -34.30 43.46 21.02
CA THR A 465 -34.17 42.64 19.81
C THR A 465 -32.88 43.03 19.08
N ALA A 466 -31.76 42.44 19.49
CA ALA A 466 -30.51 42.50 18.73
C ALA A 466 -30.78 42.08 17.28
N PRO A 467 -30.29 42.84 16.27
CA PRO A 467 -30.64 42.57 14.88
C PRO A 467 -30.09 41.21 14.46
N LYS A 468 -30.99 40.31 14.03
CA LYS A 468 -30.58 39.10 13.30
C LYS A 468 -29.87 39.56 12.03
N LYS A 469 -28.54 39.44 11.98
CA LYS A 469 -27.79 39.56 10.72
C LYS A 469 -28.31 38.49 9.77
N ASP A 470 -28.97 38.92 8.69
CA ASP A 470 -29.53 38.03 7.67
C ASP A 470 -28.42 37.14 7.12
N THR A 471 -28.47 35.86 7.49
CA THR A 471 -27.47 34.89 7.05
C THR A 471 -27.80 34.51 5.62
N PRO A 472 -26.93 34.78 4.63
CA PRO A 472 -27.29 34.65 3.22
C PRO A 472 -27.68 33.21 2.89
N SER A 473 -28.77 33.05 2.13
CA SER A 473 -29.29 31.73 1.75
C SER A 473 -28.22 30.92 1.01
N ILE A 474 -28.20 29.60 1.19
CA ILE A 474 -27.24 28.71 0.52
C ILE A 474 -27.25 28.94 -1.01
N ALA A 475 -28.42 29.21 -1.59
CA ALA A 475 -28.56 29.50 -3.02
C ALA A 475 -28.02 30.87 -3.46
N GLN A 476 -27.91 31.85 -2.54
CA GLN A 476 -27.21 33.13 -2.77
C GLN A 476 -25.70 32.95 -2.55
N LEU A 477 -25.30 32.20 -1.51
CA LEU A 477 -23.91 31.95 -1.14
C LEU A 477 -23.15 31.10 -2.18
N VAL A 478 -23.82 30.21 -2.92
CA VAL A 478 -23.23 29.51 -4.07
C VAL A 478 -23.14 30.40 -5.32
N LYS A 479 -23.98 31.43 -5.40
CA LYS A 479 -24.04 32.40 -6.51
C LYS A 479 -23.17 33.64 -6.30
N SER A 480 -22.55 33.83 -5.14
CA SER A 480 -21.58 34.91 -4.95
C SER A 480 -20.36 34.70 -5.86
N LYS A 481 -19.63 35.79 -6.13
CA LYS A 481 -18.45 35.76 -6.99
C LYS A 481 -17.43 34.76 -6.42
N GLY A 482 -16.80 33.97 -7.29
CA GLY A 482 -15.78 32.98 -6.92
C GLY A 482 -16.31 31.68 -6.31
N VAL A 483 -17.14 31.72 -5.26
CA VAL A 483 -17.48 30.56 -4.40
C VAL A 483 -17.95 29.34 -5.20
N GLY A 484 -18.91 29.51 -6.10
CA GLY A 484 -19.41 28.41 -6.95
C GLY A 484 -18.34 27.77 -7.87
N LYS A 485 -17.35 28.55 -8.33
CA LYS A 485 -16.23 28.02 -9.12
C LYS A 485 -15.28 27.21 -8.25
N VAL A 486 -14.93 27.71 -7.07
CA VAL A 486 -14.02 27.01 -6.14
C VAL A 486 -14.64 25.70 -5.65
N LEU A 487 -15.94 25.69 -5.34
CA LEU A 487 -16.69 24.46 -5.03
C LEU A 487 -16.65 23.44 -6.18
N TYR A 488 -16.76 23.89 -7.44
CA TYR A 488 -16.65 23.01 -8.60
C TYR A 488 -15.22 22.45 -8.77
N VAL A 489 -14.19 23.29 -8.62
CA VAL A 489 -12.78 22.86 -8.64
C VAL A 489 -12.48 21.86 -7.52
N TYR A 490 -13.01 22.10 -6.31
CA TYR A 490 -12.92 21.19 -5.17
C TYR A 490 -13.53 19.84 -5.52
N GLY A 491 -14.78 19.81 -6.01
CA GLY A 491 -15.43 18.59 -6.48
C GLY A 491 -14.66 17.85 -7.57
N TYR A 492 -14.05 18.56 -8.52
CA TYR A 492 -13.24 17.97 -9.60
C TYR A 492 -11.97 17.29 -9.06
N ILE A 493 -11.27 17.92 -8.12
CA ILE A 493 -10.07 17.36 -7.48
C ILE A 493 -10.44 16.15 -6.62
N MET A 494 -11.54 16.22 -5.85
CA MET A 494 -12.03 15.07 -5.09
C MET A 494 -12.40 13.90 -6.01
N LEU A 495 -13.07 14.16 -7.14
CA LEU A 495 -13.42 13.14 -8.14
C LEU A 495 -12.17 12.41 -8.67
N LEU A 496 -11.16 13.17 -9.13
CA LEU A 496 -9.91 12.61 -9.63
C LEU A 496 -9.16 11.79 -8.57
N ALA A 497 -9.07 12.30 -7.34
CA ALA A 497 -8.32 11.63 -6.29
C ALA A 497 -9.05 10.39 -5.76
N ILE A 498 -10.38 10.43 -5.58
CA ILE A 498 -11.19 9.26 -5.18
C ILE A 498 -11.16 8.18 -6.25
N ALA A 499 -11.26 8.56 -7.54
CA ALA A 499 -11.10 7.63 -8.65
C ALA A 499 -9.72 6.96 -8.64
N TYR A 500 -8.65 7.73 -8.47
CA TYR A 500 -7.28 7.20 -8.35
C TYR A 500 -7.14 6.22 -7.17
N THR A 501 -7.65 6.55 -5.97
CA THR A 501 -7.59 5.66 -4.80
C THR A 501 -8.40 4.38 -4.97
N ALA A 502 -9.45 4.36 -5.79
CA ALA A 502 -10.22 3.15 -6.10
C ALA A 502 -9.57 2.29 -7.19
N ILE A 503 -9.00 2.91 -8.24
CA ILE A 503 -8.38 2.18 -9.36
C ILE A 503 -7.07 1.53 -8.93
N VAL A 504 -6.18 2.28 -8.25
CA VAL A 504 -4.78 1.85 -8.02
C VAL A 504 -4.66 0.54 -7.24
N PRO A 505 -5.39 0.30 -6.14
CA PRO A 505 -5.33 -0.98 -5.43
C PRO A 505 -5.75 -2.18 -6.30
N VAL A 506 -6.75 -2.02 -7.16
CA VAL A 506 -7.21 -3.10 -8.05
C VAL A 506 -6.20 -3.28 -9.19
N PHE A 507 -5.65 -2.19 -9.73
CA PHE A 507 -4.65 -2.20 -10.79
C PHE A 507 -3.30 -2.78 -10.37
N TRP A 508 -2.82 -2.48 -9.16
CA TRP A 508 -1.59 -3.08 -8.61
C TRP A 508 -1.75 -4.58 -8.35
N TYR A 509 -2.91 -5.00 -7.86
CA TYR A 509 -3.24 -6.42 -7.65
C TYR A 509 -3.43 -7.20 -8.96
N THR A 510 -4.03 -6.58 -9.99
CA THR A 510 -4.36 -7.22 -11.28
C THR A 510 -3.10 -7.74 -11.99
N PRO A 511 -3.09 -8.96 -12.56
CA PRO A 511 -1.95 -9.50 -13.30
C PRO A 511 -1.43 -8.62 -14.45
N VAL A 512 -0.13 -8.74 -14.73
CA VAL A 512 0.57 -7.96 -15.78
C VAL A 512 -0.07 -8.15 -17.15
N GLU A 513 -0.41 -9.38 -17.53
CA GLU A 513 -1.08 -9.74 -18.78
C GLU A 513 -2.36 -8.92 -19.01
N LEU A 514 -3.25 -8.91 -18.01
CA LEU A 514 -4.54 -8.21 -18.03
C LEU A 514 -4.40 -6.67 -17.98
N GLY A 515 -3.20 -6.16 -17.71
CA GLY A 515 -2.86 -4.74 -17.75
C GLY A 515 -2.53 -4.11 -16.39
N GLY A 516 -2.46 -4.88 -15.30
CA GLY A 516 -2.08 -4.39 -13.96
C GLY A 516 -0.58 -4.55 -13.64
N PHE A 517 -0.19 -4.49 -12.36
CA PHE A 517 1.22 -4.72 -11.97
C PHE A 517 1.51 -6.13 -11.41
N GLY A 518 0.49 -6.91 -11.05
CA GLY A 518 0.64 -8.26 -10.49
C GLY A 518 1.43 -8.29 -9.17
N PHE A 519 1.37 -7.23 -8.36
CA PHE A 519 2.16 -7.11 -7.14
C PHE A 519 1.75 -8.14 -6.09
N VAL A 520 2.73 -8.86 -5.54
CA VAL A 520 2.52 -9.63 -4.31
C VAL A 520 2.30 -8.70 -3.12
N PHE A 521 1.61 -9.19 -2.09
CA PHE A 521 1.18 -8.41 -0.93
C PHE A 521 2.29 -7.57 -0.25
N LEU A 522 3.53 -8.08 -0.19
CA LEU A 522 4.68 -7.32 0.32
C LEU A 522 5.08 -6.14 -0.59
N GLN A 523 5.12 -6.34 -1.91
CA GLN A 523 5.40 -5.26 -2.87
C GLN A 523 4.31 -4.19 -2.81
N PHE A 524 3.05 -4.63 -2.76
CA PHE A 524 1.90 -3.74 -2.60
C PHE A 524 2.03 -2.86 -1.35
N SER A 525 2.31 -3.47 -0.19
CA SER A 525 2.41 -2.76 1.09
C SER A 525 3.59 -1.79 1.13
N ILE A 526 4.75 -2.16 0.56
CA ILE A 526 5.91 -1.26 0.44
C ILE A 526 5.57 -0.07 -0.49
N MET A 527 4.91 -0.29 -1.63
CA MET A 527 4.53 0.80 -2.53
C MET A 527 3.48 1.74 -1.90
N MET A 528 2.51 1.22 -1.13
CA MET A 528 1.60 2.07 -0.35
C MET A 528 2.33 2.88 0.73
N ALA A 529 3.32 2.28 1.42
CA ALA A 529 4.11 3.00 2.41
C ALA A 529 4.96 4.12 1.77
N VAL A 530 5.60 3.86 0.62
CA VAL A 530 6.34 4.88 -0.17
C VAL A 530 5.41 6.01 -0.59
N ASN A 531 4.22 5.69 -1.12
CA ASN A 531 3.21 6.68 -1.51
C ASN A 531 2.80 7.55 -0.32
N GLY A 532 2.39 6.93 0.80
CA GLY A 532 1.95 7.66 2.00
C GLY A 532 3.04 8.55 2.60
N ILE A 533 4.25 8.01 2.79
CA ILE A 533 5.39 8.78 3.33
C ILE A 533 5.73 9.95 2.40
N SER A 534 5.70 9.74 1.09
CA SER A 534 6.00 10.81 0.14
C SER A 534 4.91 11.89 0.14
N GLN A 535 3.62 11.55 0.20
CA GLN A 535 2.54 12.54 0.38
C GLN A 535 2.74 13.38 1.65
N ALA A 536 3.13 12.76 2.77
CA ALA A 536 3.43 13.48 4.01
C ALA A 536 4.62 14.43 3.87
N LEU A 537 5.70 14.02 3.19
CA LEU A 537 6.86 14.88 2.90
C LEU A 537 6.49 16.06 1.97
N TRP A 538 5.69 15.82 0.93
CA TRP A 538 5.18 16.88 0.07
C TRP A 538 4.33 17.89 0.84
N LEU A 539 3.43 17.43 1.72
CA LEU A 539 2.56 18.31 2.51
C LEU A 539 3.27 19.07 3.65
N LEU A 540 4.28 18.46 4.29
CA LEU A 540 4.99 19.06 5.42
C LEU A 540 6.17 19.95 5.00
N ILE A 541 6.93 19.54 3.97
CA ILE A 541 8.21 20.16 3.61
C ILE A 541 8.08 21.02 2.35
N VAL A 542 7.38 20.54 1.31
CA VAL A 542 7.38 21.20 -0.01
C VAL A 542 6.21 22.16 -0.18
N PHE A 543 5.03 21.82 0.31
CA PHE A 543 3.82 22.64 0.18
C PHE A 543 3.99 24.04 0.81
N PRO A 544 4.46 24.22 2.06
CA PRO A 544 4.56 25.57 2.65
C PRO A 544 5.50 26.55 1.90
N PRO A 545 6.74 26.20 1.49
CA PRO A 545 7.58 27.10 0.71
C PRO A 545 7.12 27.26 -0.75
N LEU A 546 6.42 26.27 -1.33
CA LEU A 546 5.85 26.39 -2.68
C LEU A 546 4.64 27.34 -2.68
N GLN A 547 3.70 27.15 -1.76
CA GLN A 547 2.54 28.03 -1.56
C GLN A 547 2.96 29.49 -1.36
N ARG A 548 3.98 29.74 -0.52
CA ARG A 548 4.54 31.09 -0.30
C ARG A 548 5.22 31.73 -1.53
N ARG A 549 5.52 30.96 -2.59
CA ARG A 549 6.22 31.44 -3.79
C ARG A 549 5.31 31.63 -5.00
N ILE A 550 4.23 30.86 -5.12
CA ILE A 550 3.34 30.88 -6.30
C ILE A 550 1.85 31.02 -5.94
N GLY A 551 1.52 31.22 -4.66
CA GLY A 551 0.15 31.35 -4.18
C GLY A 551 -0.65 30.05 -4.24
N THR A 552 -1.86 30.06 -3.64
CA THR A 552 -2.77 28.91 -3.61
C THR A 552 -3.16 28.46 -5.03
N ASN A 553 -3.50 29.41 -5.89
CA ASN A 553 -3.83 29.16 -7.29
C ASN A 553 -2.65 28.61 -8.10
N GLY A 554 -1.41 29.06 -7.85
CA GLY A 554 -0.23 28.52 -8.53
C GLY A 554 0.04 27.06 -8.18
N VAL A 555 -0.12 26.68 -6.90
CA VAL A 555 -0.01 25.26 -6.48
C VAL A 555 -1.08 24.41 -7.17
N LEU A 556 -2.33 24.89 -7.26
CA LEU A 556 -3.40 24.19 -7.98
C LEU A 556 -3.11 24.05 -9.48
N ARG A 557 -2.63 25.13 -10.12
CA ARG A 557 -2.22 25.13 -11.54
C ARG A 557 -1.08 24.13 -11.77
N ALA A 558 -0.07 24.08 -10.90
CA ALA A 558 1.04 23.13 -10.97
C ALA A 558 0.57 21.67 -10.80
N CYS A 559 -0.29 21.38 -9.82
CA CYS A 559 -0.85 20.03 -9.63
C CYS A 559 -1.66 19.57 -10.84
N ALA A 560 -2.45 20.46 -11.46
CA ALA A 560 -3.23 20.16 -12.65
C ALA A 560 -2.37 19.75 -13.86
N TYR A 561 -1.18 20.33 -14.04
CA TYR A 561 -0.24 19.89 -15.07
C TYR A 561 0.48 18.57 -14.71
N ALA A 562 0.63 18.25 -13.42
CA ALA A 562 1.29 17.02 -12.96
C ALA A 562 0.37 15.78 -13.02
N TYR A 563 -0.94 15.92 -12.78
CA TYR A 563 -1.89 14.79 -12.79
C TYR A 563 -1.87 13.93 -14.08
N PRO A 564 -1.89 14.50 -15.31
CA PRO A 564 -1.83 13.69 -16.54
C PRO A 564 -0.53 12.87 -16.65
N LEU A 565 0.59 13.47 -16.26
CA LEU A 565 1.91 12.80 -16.28
C LEU A 565 1.96 11.67 -15.24
N PHE A 566 1.43 11.90 -14.04
CA PHE A 566 1.38 10.90 -12.97
C PHE A 566 0.52 9.68 -13.36
N PHE A 567 -0.66 9.92 -13.95
CA PHE A 567 -1.52 8.83 -14.43
C PHE A 567 -0.93 8.08 -15.63
N LEU A 568 -0.11 8.74 -16.46
CA LEU A 568 0.59 8.11 -17.58
C LEU A 568 1.70 7.13 -17.12
N LEU A 569 2.28 7.30 -15.92
CA LEU A 569 3.25 6.36 -15.37
C LEU A 569 2.68 4.94 -15.18
N CYS A 570 1.38 4.82 -14.93
CA CYS A 570 0.74 3.52 -14.66
C CYS A 570 0.70 2.60 -15.90
N PRO A 571 0.12 2.99 -17.05
CA PRO A 571 0.16 2.16 -18.26
C PRO A 571 1.59 2.01 -18.81
N LEU A 572 2.45 3.04 -18.71
CA LEU A 572 3.87 2.91 -19.08
C LEU A 572 4.59 1.85 -18.25
N GLY A 573 4.36 1.81 -16.93
CA GLY A 573 4.92 0.78 -16.04
C GLY A 573 4.48 -0.63 -16.42
N ASN A 574 3.21 -0.83 -16.77
CA ASN A 574 2.73 -2.15 -17.23
C ASN A 574 3.34 -2.52 -18.59
N LEU A 575 3.54 -1.56 -19.51
CA LEU A 575 4.22 -1.82 -20.78
C LEU A 575 5.68 -2.23 -20.57
N CYS A 576 6.40 -1.62 -19.63
CA CYS A 576 7.75 -2.06 -19.24
C CYS A 576 7.74 -3.48 -18.64
N LEU A 577 6.74 -3.84 -17.83
CA LEU A 577 6.60 -5.20 -17.29
C LEU A 577 6.22 -6.23 -18.37
N LYS A 578 5.36 -5.88 -19.33
CA LYS A 578 4.98 -6.76 -20.46
C LYS A 578 6.16 -7.01 -21.41
N ALA A 579 6.86 -5.97 -21.84
CA ALA A 579 8.09 -6.09 -22.65
C ALA A 579 9.26 -6.71 -21.85
N GLY A 580 9.18 -6.66 -20.51
CA GLY A 580 10.11 -7.30 -19.60
C GLY A 580 10.15 -8.84 -19.64
N VAL A 581 9.21 -9.46 -20.35
CA VAL A 581 9.25 -10.90 -20.68
C VAL A 581 10.35 -11.21 -21.70
N ASP A 582 10.60 -10.28 -22.64
CA ASP A 582 11.64 -10.41 -23.67
C ASP A 582 12.97 -9.77 -23.23
N ASP A 583 12.94 -8.66 -22.47
CA ASP A 583 14.12 -7.97 -21.94
C ASP A 583 14.07 -7.75 -20.41
N PRO A 584 14.81 -8.56 -19.61
CA PRO A 584 14.94 -8.38 -18.16
C PRO A 584 15.48 -7.01 -17.72
N GLY A 585 16.15 -6.26 -18.61
CA GLY A 585 16.53 -4.87 -18.40
C GLY A 585 15.33 -3.95 -18.17
N LEU A 586 14.20 -4.19 -18.85
CA LEU A 586 12.97 -3.39 -18.69
C LEU A 586 12.25 -3.67 -17.37
N VAL A 587 12.32 -4.91 -16.86
CA VAL A 587 11.85 -5.24 -15.50
C VAL A 587 12.69 -4.51 -14.45
N THR A 588 14.02 -4.49 -14.64
CA THR A 588 14.95 -3.77 -13.76
C THR A 588 14.68 -2.26 -13.79
N LEU A 589 14.46 -1.71 -14.98
CA LEU A 589 14.12 -0.30 -15.19
C LEU A 589 12.78 0.07 -14.52
N PHE A 590 11.77 -0.79 -14.60
CA PHE A 590 10.50 -0.62 -13.88
C PHE A 590 10.72 -0.47 -12.37
N TRP A 591 11.49 -1.35 -11.74
CA TRP A 591 11.72 -1.30 -10.29
C TRP A 591 12.56 -0.10 -9.83
N ILE A 592 13.32 0.53 -10.73
CA ILE A 592 14.02 1.81 -10.47
C ILE A 592 13.05 2.99 -10.64
N ILE A 593 12.31 3.04 -11.75
CA ILE A 593 11.47 4.20 -12.10
C ILE A 593 10.17 4.24 -11.29
N ALA A 594 9.48 3.11 -11.08
CA ALA A 594 8.14 3.11 -10.49
C ALA A 594 8.10 3.68 -9.06
N PRO A 595 9.03 3.34 -8.12
CA PRO A 595 9.02 3.93 -6.79
C PRO A 595 9.35 5.43 -6.79
N ILE A 596 10.28 5.87 -7.67
CA ILE A 596 10.67 7.28 -7.80
C ILE A 596 9.54 8.10 -8.41
N GLY A 597 8.92 7.60 -9.48
CA GLY A 597 7.76 8.21 -10.12
C GLY A 597 6.52 8.24 -9.23
N LEU A 598 6.33 7.23 -8.39
CA LEU A 598 5.29 7.21 -7.35
C LEU A 598 5.54 8.28 -6.29
N ALA A 599 6.77 8.40 -5.79
CA ALA A 599 7.14 9.42 -4.80
C ALA A 599 6.98 10.85 -5.35
N ILE A 600 7.60 11.15 -6.50
CA ILE A 600 7.50 12.48 -7.14
C ILE A 600 6.04 12.78 -7.51
N GLY A 601 5.35 11.82 -8.13
CA GLY A 601 3.96 11.96 -8.57
C GLY A 601 2.96 12.11 -7.43
N SER A 602 3.23 11.54 -6.25
CA SER A 602 2.39 11.70 -5.07
C SER A 602 2.19 13.16 -4.64
N GLY A 603 3.07 14.07 -5.07
CA GLY A 603 2.97 15.52 -4.83
C GLY A 603 1.70 16.17 -5.38
N VAL A 604 0.96 15.51 -6.29
CA VAL A 604 -0.39 15.97 -6.67
C VAL A 604 -1.36 16.04 -5.48
N SER A 605 -1.09 15.32 -4.38
CA SER A 605 -1.85 15.39 -3.13
C SER A 605 -1.84 16.78 -2.48
N MET A 606 -0.87 17.65 -2.80
CA MET A 606 -0.89 19.05 -2.38
C MET A 606 -2.16 19.80 -2.84
N SER A 607 -2.78 19.35 -3.94
CA SER A 607 -4.03 19.94 -4.45
C SER A 607 -5.20 19.83 -3.48
N PHE A 608 -5.26 18.81 -2.61
CA PHE A 608 -6.27 18.72 -1.53
C PHE A 608 -6.15 19.92 -0.58
N THR A 609 -4.94 20.17 -0.07
CA THR A 609 -4.68 21.27 0.87
C THR A 609 -4.81 22.62 0.18
N ALA A 610 -4.35 22.75 -1.06
CA ALA A 610 -4.48 23.97 -1.84
C ALA A 610 -5.95 24.33 -2.15
N VAL A 611 -6.80 23.36 -2.55
CA VAL A 611 -8.21 23.67 -2.83
C VAL A 611 -9.02 23.88 -1.55
N GLN A 612 -8.60 23.25 -0.45
CA GLN A 612 -9.15 23.53 0.88
C GLN A 612 -8.75 24.92 1.39
N LEU A 613 -7.58 25.44 1.01
CA LEU A 613 -7.20 26.82 1.30
C LEU A 613 -7.96 27.81 0.42
N ALA A 614 -8.01 27.59 -0.90
CA ALA A 614 -8.77 28.45 -1.83
C ALA A 614 -10.26 28.56 -1.46
N LEU A 615 -10.84 27.50 -0.87
CA LEU A 615 -12.21 27.48 -0.37
C LEU A 615 -12.40 28.32 0.91
N ASN A 616 -11.33 28.55 1.69
CA ASN A 616 -11.32 29.51 2.78
C ASN A 616 -11.12 30.94 2.24
N ASP A 617 -10.17 31.12 1.32
CA ASP A 617 -9.78 32.42 0.76
C ASP A 617 -10.96 33.11 0.04
N VAL A 618 -11.80 32.33 -0.65
CA VAL A 618 -13.00 32.80 -1.35
C VAL A 618 -14.21 33.05 -0.44
N SER A 619 -14.13 32.78 0.86
CA SER A 619 -15.26 32.93 1.79
C SER A 619 -15.54 34.42 2.08
N PRO A 620 -16.73 34.96 1.76
CA PRO A 620 -17.02 36.39 1.98
C PRO A 620 -16.94 36.85 3.43
N SER A 621 -17.15 35.95 4.40
CA SER A 621 -16.91 36.23 5.82
C SER A 621 -16.57 34.95 6.61
N PRO A 622 -15.99 35.06 7.82
CA PRO A 622 -15.77 33.91 8.71
C PRO A 622 -17.08 33.21 9.12
N GLN A 623 -18.18 33.96 9.18
CA GLN A 623 -19.50 33.45 9.57
C GLN A 623 -20.06 32.47 8.51
N VAL A 624 -19.87 32.74 7.21
CA VAL A 624 -20.34 31.86 6.13
C VAL A 624 -19.35 30.74 5.77
N LEU A 625 -18.10 30.83 6.21
CA LEU A 625 -17.08 29.76 6.09
C LEU A 625 -17.55 28.42 6.67
N GLY A 626 -18.38 28.48 7.72
CA GLY A 626 -19.15 27.37 8.28
C GLY A 626 -19.91 26.61 7.18
N THR A 627 -20.83 27.31 6.51
CA THR A 627 -21.70 26.78 5.46
C THR A 627 -20.94 26.33 4.21
N ILE A 628 -19.95 27.11 3.74
CA ILE A 628 -19.23 26.82 2.48
C ILE A 628 -18.52 25.47 2.52
N ASN A 629 -17.73 25.20 3.57
CA ASN A 629 -17.05 23.91 3.70
C ASN A 629 -18.01 22.75 4.02
N ALA A 630 -19.17 23.02 4.64
CA ALA A 630 -20.19 21.98 4.84
C ALA A 630 -20.77 21.52 3.50
N LEU A 631 -20.99 22.45 2.56
CA LEU A 631 -21.41 22.14 1.20
C LEU A 631 -20.31 21.37 0.43
N ALA A 632 -19.04 21.76 0.56
CA ALA A 632 -17.92 21.04 -0.06
C ALA A 632 -17.77 19.59 0.48
N LEU A 633 -17.87 19.40 1.80
CA LEU A 633 -17.86 18.07 2.44
C LEU A 633 -19.07 17.21 2.03
N THR A 634 -20.22 17.84 1.82
CA THR A 634 -21.43 17.17 1.30
C THR A 634 -21.21 16.69 -0.14
N GLY A 635 -20.72 17.57 -1.02
CA GLY A 635 -20.37 17.21 -2.40
C GLY A 635 -19.31 16.11 -2.47
N THR A 636 -18.28 16.19 -1.63
CA THR A 636 -17.23 15.16 -1.49
C THR A 636 -17.83 13.82 -1.06
N SER A 637 -18.79 13.82 -0.14
CA SER A 637 -19.45 12.60 0.33
C SER A 637 -20.37 11.99 -0.73
N VAL A 638 -21.05 12.80 -1.55
CA VAL A 638 -21.78 12.32 -2.74
C VAL A 638 -20.83 11.69 -3.76
N ILE A 639 -19.74 12.37 -4.12
CA ILE A 639 -18.72 11.84 -5.05
C ILE A 639 -18.16 10.51 -4.54
N ARG A 640 -17.78 10.44 -3.26
CA ARG A 640 -17.27 9.23 -2.58
C ARG A 640 -18.30 8.10 -2.48
N SER A 641 -19.59 8.40 -2.54
CA SER A 641 -20.66 7.38 -2.54
C SER A 641 -20.77 6.62 -3.85
N PHE A 642 -20.40 7.23 -4.98
CA PHE A 642 -20.58 6.62 -6.32
C PHE A 642 -19.26 6.33 -7.06
N SER A 643 -18.23 7.14 -6.84
CA SER A 643 -16.97 7.06 -7.60
C SER A 643 -16.18 5.77 -7.39
N PRO A 644 -16.02 5.22 -6.15
CA PRO A 644 -15.26 3.98 -5.96
C PRO A 644 -15.84 2.81 -6.77
N ALA A 645 -17.13 2.52 -6.59
CA ALA A 645 -17.82 1.50 -7.38
C ALA A 645 -17.77 1.79 -8.89
N LEU A 646 -17.98 3.03 -9.33
CA LEU A 646 -17.95 3.39 -10.75
C LEU A 646 -16.58 3.16 -11.39
N PHE A 647 -15.51 3.74 -10.84
CA PHE A 647 -14.18 3.68 -11.45
C PHE A 647 -13.53 2.30 -11.31
N ALA A 648 -13.76 1.58 -10.21
CA ALA A 648 -13.32 0.20 -10.07
C ALA A 648 -14.07 -0.74 -11.03
N SER A 649 -15.37 -0.53 -11.27
CA SER A 649 -16.14 -1.27 -12.29
C SER A 649 -15.65 -0.96 -13.71
N LEU A 650 -15.38 0.30 -14.03
CA LEU A 650 -14.83 0.69 -15.34
C LEU A 650 -13.44 0.08 -15.59
N PHE A 651 -12.60 -0.04 -14.55
CA PHE A 651 -11.35 -0.77 -14.64
C PHE A 651 -11.57 -2.28 -14.84
N ALA A 652 -12.43 -2.90 -14.01
CA ALA A 652 -12.75 -4.33 -14.11
C ALA A 652 -13.28 -4.72 -15.50
N VAL A 653 -14.20 -3.92 -16.06
CA VAL A 653 -14.70 -4.10 -17.44
C VAL A 653 -13.58 -3.89 -18.46
N GLY A 654 -12.76 -2.84 -18.33
CA GLY A 654 -11.64 -2.57 -19.24
C GLY A 654 -10.61 -3.70 -19.28
N ALA A 655 -10.24 -4.24 -18.12
CA ALA A 655 -9.32 -5.37 -17.99
C ALA A 655 -9.96 -6.70 -18.44
N GLY A 656 -11.23 -6.97 -18.09
CA GLY A 656 -11.93 -8.19 -18.49
C GLY A 656 -12.24 -8.27 -19.99
N THR A 657 -12.53 -7.13 -20.64
CA THR A 657 -12.81 -7.04 -22.08
C THR A 657 -11.58 -6.71 -22.93
N GLN A 658 -10.42 -6.45 -22.30
CA GLN A 658 -9.17 -6.03 -22.94
C GLN A 658 -9.31 -4.81 -23.88
N VAL A 659 -10.28 -3.93 -23.63
CA VAL A 659 -10.45 -2.69 -24.40
C VAL A 659 -9.22 -1.80 -24.20
N LEU A 660 -8.59 -1.42 -25.31
CA LEU A 660 -7.29 -0.74 -25.34
C LEU A 660 -6.20 -1.50 -24.54
N GLY A 661 -6.20 -2.84 -24.55
CA GLY A 661 -5.22 -3.67 -23.86
C GLY A 661 -5.29 -3.60 -22.33
N GLY A 662 -6.45 -3.22 -21.79
CA GLY A 662 -6.69 -2.94 -20.37
C GLY A 662 -6.51 -1.47 -19.98
N TYR A 663 -5.91 -0.63 -20.83
CA TYR A 663 -5.56 0.76 -20.48
C TYR A 663 -6.70 1.77 -20.61
N ALA A 664 -7.92 1.36 -20.96
CA ALA A 664 -9.06 2.25 -21.15
C ALA A 664 -9.34 3.17 -19.94
N ILE A 665 -9.15 2.67 -18.72
CA ILE A 665 -9.31 3.48 -17.49
C ILE A 665 -8.28 4.61 -17.41
N TRP A 666 -7.04 4.37 -17.84
CA TRP A 666 -5.96 5.35 -17.79
C TRP A 666 -6.14 6.45 -18.84
N VAL A 667 -6.66 6.11 -20.02
CA VAL A 667 -7.08 7.10 -21.02
C VAL A 667 -8.17 8.02 -20.47
N LEU A 668 -9.18 7.46 -19.78
CA LEU A 668 -10.23 8.24 -19.11
C LEU A 668 -9.66 9.14 -18.00
N MET A 669 -8.80 8.60 -17.14
CA MET A 669 -8.18 9.36 -16.04
C MET A 669 -7.28 10.50 -16.56
N ILE A 670 -6.51 10.27 -17.63
CA ILE A 670 -5.69 11.30 -18.29
C ILE A 670 -6.58 12.37 -18.93
N ALA A 671 -7.69 12.00 -19.58
CA ALA A 671 -8.64 12.95 -20.16
C ALA A 671 -9.30 13.84 -19.09
N LEU A 672 -9.69 13.27 -17.94
CA LEU A 672 -10.20 14.03 -16.79
C LEU A 672 -9.10 14.93 -16.17
N ALA A 673 -7.87 14.44 -16.05
CA ALA A 673 -6.75 15.24 -15.56
C ALA A 673 -6.44 16.44 -16.49
N ILE A 674 -6.52 16.27 -17.80
CA ILE A 674 -6.42 17.36 -18.78
C ILE A 674 -7.60 18.33 -18.62
N GLY A 675 -8.80 17.83 -18.34
CA GLY A 675 -9.98 18.64 -17.99
C GLY A 675 -9.71 19.58 -16.80
N LEU A 676 -9.06 19.10 -15.73
CA LEU A 676 -8.70 19.90 -14.56
C LEU A 676 -7.85 21.13 -14.93
N ILE A 677 -6.96 21.05 -15.92
CA ILE A 677 -6.14 22.19 -16.38
C ILE A 677 -7.02 23.36 -16.85
N PHE A 678 -8.10 23.08 -17.57
CA PHE A 678 -9.04 24.10 -18.04
C PHE A 678 -9.94 24.63 -16.92
N VAL A 679 -10.27 23.77 -15.94
CA VAL A 679 -11.14 24.12 -14.80
C VAL A 679 -10.41 25.01 -13.78
N VAL A 680 -9.16 24.67 -13.44
CA VAL A 680 -8.33 25.45 -12.49
C VAL A 680 -7.95 26.83 -13.05
N ARG A 681 -7.89 27.00 -14.38
CA ARG A 681 -7.72 28.31 -15.03
C ARG A 681 -8.90 29.26 -14.84
N GLN A 682 -10.04 28.80 -14.32
CA GLN A 682 -11.22 29.64 -14.10
C GLN A 682 -11.31 30.20 -12.67
N LEU A 683 -10.46 29.75 -11.74
CA LEU A 683 -10.37 30.32 -10.39
C LEU A 683 -10.16 31.85 -10.45
N PRO A 684 -10.83 32.64 -9.61
CA PRO A 684 -10.47 34.05 -9.42
C PRO A 684 -9.05 34.13 -8.85
N ASP A 685 -8.25 35.09 -9.29
CA ASP A 685 -6.93 35.30 -8.72
C ASP A 685 -7.01 36.19 -7.45
N GLU A 686 -5.96 36.18 -6.63
CA GLU A 686 -6.00 36.70 -5.25
C GLU A 686 -6.29 38.21 -5.22
N GLU A 687 -5.68 38.96 -6.16
CA GLU A 687 -5.93 40.38 -6.41
C GLU A 687 -7.39 40.69 -6.81
N ASP A 688 -8.06 39.79 -7.55
CA ASP A 688 -9.50 39.96 -7.87
C ASP A 688 -10.34 39.90 -6.58
N LEU A 689 -9.98 39.00 -5.66
CA LEU A 689 -10.72 38.80 -4.41
C LEU A 689 -10.50 39.95 -3.43
N GLU A 690 -9.31 40.55 -3.39
CA GLU A 690 -9.03 41.73 -2.57
C GLU A 690 -9.79 42.95 -3.08
N GLN A 691 -9.71 43.26 -4.39
CA GLN A 691 -10.47 44.36 -5.00
C GLN A 691 -11.99 44.18 -4.83
N LEU A 692 -12.49 42.95 -4.81
CA LEU A 692 -13.90 42.67 -4.54
C LEU A 692 -14.29 42.90 -3.08
N ARG A 693 -13.41 42.59 -2.10
CA ARG A 693 -13.64 42.91 -0.68
C ARG A 693 -13.65 44.42 -0.45
N GLU A 694 -12.72 45.15 -1.06
CA GLU A 694 -12.69 46.63 -1.01
C GLU A 694 -13.98 47.23 -1.61
N GLN A 695 -14.46 46.69 -2.74
CA GLN A 695 -15.73 47.12 -3.35
C GLN A 695 -16.96 46.78 -2.48
N GLU A 696 -17.00 45.60 -1.84
CA GLU A 696 -18.10 45.20 -0.95
C GLU A 696 -18.07 45.96 0.39
N GLN A 697 -16.91 46.40 0.86
CA GLN A 697 -16.77 47.30 2.01
C GLN A 697 -17.22 48.73 1.65
N ALA A 698 -16.73 49.28 0.53
CA ALA A 698 -17.15 50.60 0.05
C ALA A 698 -18.65 50.68 -0.31
N GLN A 699 -19.33 49.55 -0.54
CA GLN A 699 -20.79 49.44 -0.70
C GLN A 699 -21.55 49.20 0.61
N GLN A 700 -20.86 48.96 1.74
CA GLN A 700 -21.45 48.88 3.09
C GLN A 700 -21.24 50.17 3.90
N GLU A 701 -20.32 51.04 3.45
CA GLU A 701 -20.07 52.38 3.99
C GLU A 701 -20.89 53.50 3.30
N GLN A 702 -21.76 53.15 2.34
CA GLN A 702 -22.64 54.06 1.56
C GLN A 702 -24.14 53.80 1.84
#